data_AF-A0A9E1KQ54-F1
#
_entry.id   AF-A0A9E1KQ54-F1
#
_cell.length_a   1.000
_cell.length_b   1.000
_cell.length_c   1.000
_cell.angle_alpha   90.00
_cell.angle_beta   90.00
_cell.angle_gamma   90.00
#
_symmetry.space_group_name_H-M   'P 1'
#
loop_
_entity.id
_entity.type
_entity.pdbx_description
1 polymer ?
#
loop_
_entity_poly.entity_id
_entity_poly.type
_entity_poly.pdbx_seq_one_letter_code
_entity_poly.pdbx_strand_id
1 'polypeptide(L)'
;MSLSLKILLGLAFGIVVGLFFGELVADMKIMGDLFVGLLQITVLPYIMVSLMGGLARLELAQAKKLALKGGAVLVVIWLVALAVIFISALSFPDLGSSSFFSSAITPEKPAANLLELYIPANIFFSLSSNMVPAVVLFSLLIGFALITVKEKDLVLPVFDGLAAALTRVNHLVVGLTPYGIFFIAAAAAGTITLEEVERVQVYLITYVSVALFVTFWVFPGLISVTCGIPFKEVLSTFKDSLVTAFATGTQFVVLPQIAENCKALVNKHRGQALGAESAVDVIVPVSFNFPSLGKLLVLLFVLFSAWFTGTELSATDRASLAVTGLFSLFGSINVAVPYLLDSLQISSDMFQLFLATGIVVGRFGAMLAALHIIALGIIATFALCGGLRLQFRSVLQYVAITLTGLILVVIGLRAYFSVFVPESPSKEQVLARITTMEERVPAKVLGAAPATDFAHIESGSRLDKIIADKLLTVGYRPQNLPCTFLTSGGALVGFDVEMAHLLAEDLGVSLQFIPFEFESLGTMLDSGQIDIAMSCIAALPDRYAYLTFSRSYLDLSLALVVPDHERAKYENIQGLKDKEGLTIALVGSHYFKNRISRLLPDARTIILKSAEEFFSSKRHGADVLLLSAEEGAAYAYRYPKYTVIRNRKGGVKIPASYAVAKGDLEMAEFIGNWIDLKKNEGVVDQLYDYWMLGGVDKLKTPRWSVVRDVLHWVD
;
A
#
# COMPACT_ATOMS: atom_id res chain seq x y z
N MET A 1 36.21 -8.03 18.87
CA MET A 1 35.27 -7.93 17.74
C MET A 1 34.95 -6.47 17.46
N SER A 2 34.94 -6.05 16.19
CA SER A 2 34.46 -4.73 15.79
C SER A 2 32.96 -4.57 16.10
N LEU A 3 32.51 -3.33 16.34
CA LEU A 3 31.11 -3.02 16.58
C LEU A 3 30.22 -3.48 15.42
N SER A 4 30.64 -3.22 14.17
CA SER A 4 30.02 -3.74 12.96
C SER A 4 29.76 -5.25 12.99
N LEU A 5 30.74 -6.06 13.44
CA LEU A 5 30.56 -7.51 13.48
C LEU A 5 29.56 -7.93 14.56
N LYS A 6 29.56 -7.25 15.72
CA LYS A 6 28.57 -7.48 16.78
C LYS A 6 27.15 -7.16 16.29
N ILE A 7 27.01 -6.07 15.54
CA ILE A 7 25.73 -5.67 14.91
C ILE A 7 25.24 -6.74 13.93
N LEU A 8 26.10 -7.20 13.03
CA LEU A 8 25.73 -8.24 12.05
C LEU A 8 25.36 -9.56 12.72
N LEU A 9 26.09 -9.96 13.77
CA LEU A 9 25.70 -11.13 14.56
C LEU A 9 24.36 -10.92 15.27
N GLY A 10 24.14 -9.76 15.89
CA GLY A 10 22.87 -9.42 16.52
C GLY A 10 21.69 -9.52 15.54
N LEU A 11 21.85 -8.99 14.33
CA LEU A 11 20.87 -9.12 13.25
C LEU A 11 20.63 -10.59 12.87
N ALA A 12 21.70 -11.35 12.61
CA ALA A 12 21.59 -12.75 12.20
C ALA A 12 20.91 -13.61 13.27
N PHE A 13 21.34 -13.49 14.53
CA PHE A 13 20.72 -14.19 15.66
C PHE A 13 19.27 -13.76 15.85
N GLY A 14 18.95 -12.47 15.70
CA GLY A 14 17.58 -11.99 15.81
C GLY A 14 16.68 -12.61 14.74
N ILE A 15 17.12 -12.65 13.48
CA ILE A 15 16.38 -13.31 12.39
C ILE A 15 16.16 -14.79 12.69
N VAL A 16 17.21 -15.51 13.11
CA VAL A 16 17.11 -16.94 13.45
C VAL A 16 16.10 -17.17 14.59
N VAL A 17 16.18 -16.38 15.66
CA VAL A 17 15.26 -16.48 16.80
C VAL A 17 13.83 -16.16 16.38
N GLY A 18 13.62 -15.10 15.60
CA GLY A 18 12.28 -14.72 15.13
C GLY A 18 11.67 -15.73 14.16
N LEU A 19 12.45 -16.28 13.22
CA LEU A 19 11.98 -17.37 12.34
C LEU A 19 11.76 -18.69 13.09
N PHE A 20 12.50 -18.95 14.16
CA PHE A 20 12.33 -20.18 14.92
C PHE A 20 11.09 -20.12 15.82
N PHE A 21 10.94 -19.04 16.61
CA PHE A 21 9.92 -18.91 17.64
C PHE A 21 8.66 -18.13 17.23
N GLY A 22 8.70 -17.36 16.14
CA GLY A 22 7.56 -16.61 15.60
C GLY A 22 6.85 -15.72 16.62
N GLU A 23 5.57 -16.03 16.88
CA GLU A 23 4.69 -15.24 17.74
C GLU A 23 5.18 -15.16 19.20
N LEU A 24 5.89 -16.18 19.69
CA LEU A 24 6.40 -16.22 21.07
C LEU A 24 7.41 -15.10 21.37
N VAL A 25 8.05 -14.53 20.35
CA VAL A 25 9.01 -13.43 20.49
C VAL A 25 8.45 -12.10 19.98
N ALA A 26 7.14 -12.00 19.74
CA ALA A 26 6.49 -10.77 19.28
C ALA A 26 6.72 -9.59 20.23
N ASP A 27 6.70 -9.84 21.54
CA ASP A 27 6.90 -8.83 22.59
C ASP A 27 8.32 -8.26 22.63
N MET A 28 9.30 -8.89 21.95
CA MET A 28 10.64 -8.30 21.76
C MET A 28 10.57 -6.95 21.03
N LYS A 29 9.46 -6.66 20.33
CA LYS A 29 9.19 -5.35 19.74
C LYS A 29 9.32 -4.22 20.77
N ILE A 30 8.88 -4.43 22.02
CA ILE A 30 8.95 -3.43 23.08
C ILE A 30 10.40 -2.99 23.33
N MET A 31 11.32 -3.95 23.39
CA MET A 31 12.75 -3.68 23.58
C MET A 31 13.38 -3.02 22.35
N GLY A 32 12.93 -3.41 21.15
CA GLY A 32 13.32 -2.77 19.90
C GLY A 32 12.88 -1.30 19.85
N ASP A 33 11.63 -1.02 20.18
CA ASP A 33 11.06 0.33 20.23
C ASP A 33 11.76 1.19 21.30
N LEU A 34 12.04 0.64 22.47
CA LEU A 34 12.81 1.30 23.54
C LEU A 34 14.19 1.73 23.04
N PHE A 35 14.90 0.83 22.35
CA PHE A 35 16.22 1.13 21.79
C PHE A 35 16.15 2.23 20.72
N VAL A 36 15.16 2.18 19.82
CA VAL A 36 14.94 3.24 18.82
C VAL A 36 14.65 4.57 19.51
N GLY A 37 13.81 4.57 20.55
CA GLY A 37 13.50 5.75 21.36
C GLY A 37 14.76 6.37 22.00
N LEU A 38 15.62 5.55 22.62
CA LEU A 38 16.88 6.00 23.23
C LEU A 38 17.79 6.72 22.23
N LEU A 39 17.87 6.24 20.99
CA LEU A 39 18.65 6.89 19.95
C LEU A 39 18.01 8.20 19.48
N GLN A 40 16.68 8.21 19.31
CA GLN A 40 15.91 9.37 18.84
C GLN A 40 15.99 10.58 19.78
N ILE A 41 16.16 10.38 21.09
CA ILE A 41 16.27 11.45 22.10
C ILE A 41 17.35 12.48 21.72
N THR A 42 18.48 12.02 21.16
CA THR A 42 19.60 12.92 20.84
C THR A 42 19.49 13.60 19.49
N VAL A 43 18.68 13.06 18.56
CA VAL A 43 18.68 13.45 17.14
C VAL A 43 18.17 14.86 16.91
N LEU A 44 16.94 15.15 17.33
CA LEU A 44 16.30 16.45 17.09
C LEU A 44 17.03 17.61 17.80
N PRO A 45 17.40 17.49 19.10
CA PRO A 45 18.21 18.50 19.76
C PRO A 45 19.56 18.72 19.08
N TYR A 46 20.21 17.64 18.61
CA TYR A 46 21.50 17.74 17.92
C TYR A 46 21.36 18.49 16.60
N ILE A 47 20.36 18.14 15.77
CA ILE A 47 20.09 18.82 14.50
C ILE A 47 19.88 20.32 14.74
N MET A 48 19.04 20.68 15.73
CA MET A 48 18.72 22.06 16.03
C MET A 48 19.97 22.86 16.41
N VAL A 49 20.74 22.37 17.39
CA VAL A 49 21.93 23.05 17.89
C VAL A 49 23.06 23.08 16.84
N SER A 50 23.29 21.97 16.14
CA SER A 50 24.32 21.86 15.10
C SER A 50 24.06 22.80 13.93
N LEU A 51 22.81 22.91 13.48
CA LEU A 51 22.45 23.82 12.38
C LEU A 51 22.56 25.28 12.80
N MET A 52 22.03 25.66 13.97
CA MET A 52 22.10 27.03 14.47
C MET A 52 23.56 27.46 14.66
N GLY A 53 24.39 26.64 15.32
CA GLY A 53 25.81 26.92 15.54
C GLY A 53 26.64 26.87 14.26
N GLY A 54 26.39 25.88 13.39
CA GLY A 54 27.12 25.72 12.13
C GLY A 54 26.91 26.89 11.18
N LEU A 55 25.66 27.36 11.00
CA LEU A 55 25.35 28.50 10.12
C LEU A 55 25.88 29.82 10.68
N ALA A 56 25.74 30.04 12.00
CA ALA A 56 26.14 31.28 12.66
C ALA A 56 27.64 31.60 12.54
N ARG A 57 28.48 30.55 12.37
CA ARG A 57 29.93 30.66 12.13
C ARG A 57 30.27 31.17 10.73
N LEU A 58 29.37 31.05 9.77
CA LEU A 58 29.61 31.43 8.39
C LEU A 58 29.44 32.94 8.19
N GLU A 59 30.16 33.48 7.21
CA GLU A 59 29.87 34.81 6.67
C GLU A 59 28.74 34.73 5.63
N LEU A 60 28.01 35.84 5.40
CA LEU A 60 26.90 35.89 4.44
C LEU A 60 27.31 35.43 3.04
N ALA A 61 28.53 35.79 2.60
CA ALA A 61 29.09 35.39 1.32
C ALA A 61 29.38 33.87 1.26
N GLN A 62 29.88 33.30 2.35
CA GLN A 62 30.16 31.86 2.47
C GLN A 62 28.86 31.06 2.49
N ALA A 63 27.84 31.52 3.23
CA ALA A 63 26.54 30.89 3.30
C ALA A 63 25.82 30.88 1.93
N LYS A 64 25.89 31.98 1.16
CA LYS A 64 25.38 32.04 -0.22
C LYS A 64 26.12 31.06 -1.15
N LYS A 65 27.45 30.98 -1.03
CA LYS A 65 28.28 30.04 -1.81
C LYS A 65 27.94 28.59 -1.47
N LEU A 66 27.70 28.30 -0.19
CA LEU A 66 27.24 27.00 0.32
C LEU A 66 25.88 26.62 -0.27
N ALA A 67 24.90 27.51 -0.24
CA ALA A 67 23.58 27.26 -0.84
C ALA A 67 23.68 26.94 -2.34
N LEU A 68 24.45 27.72 -3.10
CA LEU A 68 24.59 27.54 -4.54
C LEU A 68 25.34 26.24 -4.90
N LYS A 69 26.51 26.01 -4.30
CA LYS A 69 27.34 24.84 -4.63
C LYS A 69 26.79 23.55 -4.03
N GLY A 70 26.33 23.58 -2.78
CA GLY A 70 25.69 22.45 -2.13
C GLY A 70 24.39 22.05 -2.83
N GLY A 71 23.56 23.03 -3.20
CA GLY A 71 22.35 22.81 -3.99
C GLY A 71 22.65 22.21 -5.37
N ALA A 72 23.68 22.69 -6.06
CA ALA A 72 24.08 22.12 -7.35
C ALA A 72 24.52 20.64 -7.23
N VAL A 73 25.29 20.30 -6.19
CA VAL A 73 25.67 18.90 -5.92
C VAL A 73 24.45 18.04 -5.63
N LEU A 74 23.50 18.54 -4.83
CA LEU A 74 22.25 17.83 -4.51
C LEU A 74 21.44 17.52 -5.78
N VAL A 75 21.29 18.50 -6.68
CA VAL A 75 20.57 18.31 -7.96
C VAL A 75 21.25 17.23 -8.81
N VAL A 76 22.58 17.22 -8.89
CA VAL A 76 23.33 16.16 -9.61
C VAL A 76 23.08 14.80 -8.99
N ILE A 77 23.11 14.70 -7.65
CA ILE A 77 22.82 13.46 -6.92
C ILE A 77 21.41 12.95 -7.24
N TRP A 78 20.41 13.82 -7.26
CA TRP A 78 19.03 13.47 -7.62
C TRP A 78 18.89 13.00 -9.06
N LEU A 79 19.53 13.70 -10.01
CA LEU A 79 19.50 13.30 -11.42
C LEU A 79 20.10 11.91 -11.64
N VAL A 80 21.23 11.62 -10.99
CA VAL A 80 21.85 10.29 -11.03
C VAL A 80 20.93 9.24 -10.40
N ALA A 81 20.31 9.56 -9.26
CA ALA A 81 19.39 8.66 -8.58
C ALA A 81 18.17 8.31 -9.44
N LEU A 82 17.52 9.32 -10.01
CA LEU A 82 16.37 9.15 -10.90
C LEU A 82 16.75 8.34 -12.13
N ALA A 83 17.89 8.62 -12.76
CA ALA A 83 18.37 7.82 -13.89
C ALA A 83 18.52 6.33 -13.51
N VAL A 84 19.15 6.04 -12.36
CA VAL A 84 19.29 4.67 -11.87
C VAL A 84 17.92 4.02 -11.63
N ILE A 85 16.98 4.71 -11.00
CA ILE A 85 15.63 4.20 -10.71
C ILE A 85 14.89 3.82 -12.01
N PHE A 86 14.82 4.75 -12.96
CA PHE A 86 14.07 4.53 -14.21
C PHE A 86 14.73 3.49 -15.12
N ILE A 87 16.06 3.42 -15.16
CA ILE A 87 16.77 2.35 -15.89
C ILE A 87 16.53 0.99 -15.22
N SER A 88 16.51 0.95 -13.88
CA SER A 88 16.30 -0.31 -13.14
C SER A 88 14.90 -0.87 -13.32
N ALA A 89 13.88 -0.03 -13.54
CA ALA A 89 12.52 -0.47 -13.85
C ALA A 89 12.43 -1.24 -15.19
N LEU A 90 13.43 -1.14 -16.06
CA LEU A 90 13.52 -1.96 -17.28
C LEU A 90 13.86 -3.43 -17.01
N SER A 91 14.17 -3.79 -15.76
CA SER A 91 14.40 -5.18 -15.35
C SER A 91 13.11 -5.96 -15.15
N PHE A 92 11.97 -5.28 -15.01
CA PHE A 92 10.67 -5.93 -14.81
C PHE A 92 10.31 -6.77 -16.06
N PRO A 93 9.90 -8.04 -15.89
CA PRO A 93 9.61 -8.92 -17.03
C PRO A 93 8.30 -8.51 -17.73
N ASP A 94 8.10 -8.90 -18.99
CA ASP A 94 6.86 -8.60 -19.69
C ASP A 94 5.70 -9.41 -19.07
N LEU A 95 4.64 -8.74 -18.62
CA LEU A 95 3.49 -9.43 -18.00
C LEU A 95 2.49 -9.89 -19.04
N GLY A 96 2.18 -11.19 -19.04
CA GLY A 96 0.83 -11.65 -19.33
C GLY A 96 -0.05 -11.20 -18.16
N SER A 97 -0.95 -10.26 -18.41
CA SER A 97 -1.68 -9.51 -17.38
C SER A 97 -2.24 -10.38 -16.25
N SER A 98 -1.79 -10.12 -15.02
CA SER A 98 -2.23 -10.83 -13.84
C SER A 98 -2.56 -9.88 -12.71
N SER A 99 -3.85 -9.75 -12.43
CA SER A 99 -4.29 -9.11 -11.19
C SER A 99 -4.85 -10.19 -10.27
N PHE A 100 -4.03 -10.64 -9.33
CA PHE A 100 -4.57 -10.94 -8.01
C PHE A 100 -4.33 -9.67 -7.17
N PHE A 101 -5.37 -9.10 -6.56
CA PHE A 101 -5.48 -8.98 -5.10
C PHE A 101 -6.65 -8.10 -4.67
N SER A 102 -7.41 -8.68 -3.74
CA SER A 102 -8.12 -8.11 -2.58
C SER A 102 -8.69 -6.70 -2.74
N SER A 103 -10.02 -6.63 -2.79
CA SER A 103 -10.80 -5.42 -2.49
C SER A 103 -10.73 -5.08 -0.99
N ALA A 104 -9.54 -4.79 -0.49
CA ALA A 104 -9.34 -4.35 0.88
C ALA A 104 -9.84 -2.90 1.00
N ILE A 105 -11.06 -2.77 1.54
CA ILE A 105 -11.67 -1.51 1.94
C ILE A 105 -10.71 -0.76 2.88
N THR A 106 -9.93 0.17 2.34
CA THR A 106 -8.97 0.94 3.14
C THR A 106 -9.60 2.29 3.54
N PRO A 107 -9.50 2.69 4.82
CA PRO A 107 -9.85 4.05 5.23
C PRO A 107 -8.88 5.04 4.59
N GLU A 108 -9.47 6.07 3.99
CA GLU A 108 -8.77 7.14 3.30
C GLU A 108 -8.13 8.05 4.36
N LYS A 109 -6.84 8.33 4.21
CA LYS A 109 -6.16 9.36 5.00
C LYS A 109 -6.15 10.63 4.17
N PRO A 110 -6.57 11.79 4.72
CA PRO A 110 -6.50 13.04 4.00
C PRO A 110 -5.06 13.31 3.56
N ALA A 111 -4.88 13.80 2.34
CA ALA A 111 -3.59 14.26 1.83
C ALA A 111 -3.00 15.27 2.83
N ALA A 112 -1.80 15.01 3.33
CA ALA A 112 -1.19 15.89 4.32
C ALA A 112 -0.93 17.26 3.67
N ASN A 113 -1.33 18.32 4.37
CA ASN A 113 -1.05 19.69 3.93
C ASN A 113 0.46 19.93 4.02
N LEU A 114 1.14 19.97 2.87
CA LEU A 114 2.60 20.13 2.79
C LEU A 114 3.07 21.42 3.50
N LEU A 115 2.22 22.45 3.57
CA LEU A 115 2.54 23.71 4.24
C LEU A 115 2.70 23.54 5.76
N GLU A 116 1.84 22.75 6.39
CA GLU A 116 1.86 22.49 7.84
C GLU A 116 3.05 21.64 8.27
N LEU A 117 3.58 20.80 7.37
CA LEU A 117 4.73 19.96 7.65
C LEU A 117 6.06 20.76 7.66
N TYR A 118 6.10 21.90 6.96
CA TYR A 118 7.33 22.68 6.76
C TYR A 118 7.37 23.99 7.54
N ILE A 119 6.24 24.68 7.71
CA ILE A 119 6.22 25.99 8.36
C ILE A 119 5.66 25.83 9.77
N PRO A 120 6.53 25.80 10.81
CA PRO A 120 6.05 25.68 12.18
C PRO A 120 5.38 26.98 12.64
N ALA A 121 4.11 26.90 13.03
CA ALA A 121 3.51 27.95 13.85
C ALA A 121 4.09 27.94 15.29
N ASN A 122 4.52 26.76 15.76
CA ASN A 122 5.13 26.55 17.08
C ASN A 122 6.28 25.53 17.00
N ILE A 123 7.50 25.97 17.34
CA ILE A 123 8.69 25.11 17.30
C ILE A 123 8.65 24.01 18.35
N PHE A 124 8.10 24.27 19.54
CA PHE A 124 8.01 23.27 20.61
C PHE A 124 7.05 22.14 20.23
N PHE A 125 5.93 22.48 19.59
CA PHE A 125 5.02 21.47 19.01
C PHE A 125 5.71 20.65 17.91
N SER A 126 6.54 21.30 17.10
CA SER A 126 7.28 20.62 16.03
C SER A 126 8.33 19.65 16.57
N LEU A 127 9.01 20.04 17.65
CA LEU A 127 9.94 19.18 18.38
C LEU A 127 9.23 18.01 19.05
N SER A 128 8.07 18.25 19.70
CA SER A 128 7.32 17.18 20.36
C SER A 128 6.64 16.20 19.39
N SER A 129 6.32 16.67 18.17
CA SER A 129 5.60 15.89 17.16
C SER A 129 6.51 15.27 16.11
N ASN A 130 7.84 15.26 16.34
CA ASN A 130 8.84 14.73 15.41
C ASN A 130 8.78 15.34 13.99
N MET A 131 8.38 16.61 13.87
CA MET A 131 8.31 17.32 12.58
C MET A 131 9.69 17.88 12.19
N VAL A 132 10.58 16.97 11.76
CA VAL A 132 11.98 17.31 11.45
C VAL A 132 12.13 18.44 10.41
N PRO A 133 11.39 18.47 9.29
CA PRO A 133 11.55 19.54 8.30
C PRO A 133 11.28 20.94 8.88
N ALA A 134 10.25 21.06 9.71
CA ALA A 134 9.90 22.30 10.40
C ALA A 134 10.98 22.74 11.39
N VAL A 135 11.55 21.80 12.16
CA VAL A 135 12.64 22.08 13.11
C VAL A 135 13.88 22.58 12.37
N VAL A 136 14.20 22.02 11.20
CA VAL A 136 15.35 22.46 10.41
C VAL A 136 15.10 23.83 9.77
N LEU A 137 13.93 24.08 9.19
CA LEU A 137 13.62 25.41 8.64
C LEU A 137 13.80 26.49 9.71
N PHE A 138 13.25 26.27 10.90
CA PHE A 138 13.45 27.16 12.03
C PHE A 138 14.93 27.33 12.39
N SER A 139 15.68 26.23 12.49
CA SER A 139 17.10 26.25 12.83
C SER A 139 17.96 26.98 11.81
N LEU A 140 17.61 26.88 10.51
CA LEU A 140 18.25 27.63 9.44
C LEU A 140 17.96 29.13 9.57
N LEU A 141 16.71 29.52 9.82
CA LEU A 141 16.34 30.94 9.99
C LEU A 141 17.10 31.57 11.17
N ILE A 142 17.15 30.87 12.31
CA ILE A 142 17.92 31.32 13.49
C ILE A 142 19.42 31.38 13.18
N GLY A 143 19.96 30.34 12.55
CA GLY A 143 21.37 30.30 12.13
C GLY A 143 21.74 31.46 11.21
N PHE A 144 20.91 31.78 10.21
CA PHE A 144 21.10 32.91 9.31
C PHE A 144 21.00 34.26 10.03
N ALA A 145 20.01 34.41 10.92
CA ALA A 145 19.88 35.64 11.71
C ALA A 145 21.12 35.88 12.58
N LEU A 146 21.64 34.82 13.21
CA LEU A 146 22.84 34.88 14.05
C LEU A 146 24.11 35.28 13.29
N ILE A 147 24.20 35.08 11.97
CA ILE A 147 25.34 35.58 11.16
C ILE A 147 25.52 37.09 11.34
N THR A 148 24.41 37.83 11.49
CA THR A 148 24.40 39.30 11.57
C THR A 148 24.43 39.85 13.00
N VAL A 149 24.32 38.99 14.01
CA VAL A 149 24.32 39.38 15.43
C VAL A 149 25.75 39.64 15.91
N LYS A 150 25.97 40.79 16.57
CA LYS A 150 27.31 41.23 17.01
C LYS A 150 27.87 40.36 18.14
N GLU A 151 27.03 39.97 19.09
CA GLU A 151 27.41 39.20 20.29
C GLU A 151 27.35 37.68 20.06
N LYS A 152 27.36 37.21 18.81
CA LYS A 152 27.23 35.78 18.49
C LYS A 152 28.33 34.91 19.10
N ASP A 153 29.51 35.47 19.35
CA ASP A 153 30.63 34.78 19.96
C ASP A 153 30.36 34.35 21.42
N LEU A 154 29.38 34.97 22.10
CA LEU A 154 28.91 34.54 23.42
C LEU A 154 27.96 33.33 23.34
N VAL A 155 27.24 33.18 22.21
CA VAL A 155 26.21 32.15 22.01
C VAL A 155 26.82 30.87 21.43
N LEU A 156 27.79 31.00 20.52
CA LEU A 156 28.44 29.87 19.84
C LEU A 156 29.00 28.80 20.81
N PRO A 157 29.69 29.15 21.92
CA PRO A 157 30.20 28.16 22.87
C PRO A 157 29.10 27.34 23.56
N VAL A 158 27.90 27.93 23.74
CA VAL A 158 26.76 27.21 24.32
C VAL A 158 26.28 26.13 23.35
N PHE A 159 26.18 26.46 22.06
CA PHE A 159 25.83 25.48 21.04
C PHE A 159 26.87 24.36 20.93
N ASP A 160 28.16 24.69 21.03
CA ASP A 160 29.23 23.69 21.02
C ASP A 160 29.15 22.74 22.22
N GLY A 161 28.97 23.30 23.42
CA GLY A 161 28.82 22.52 24.64
C GLY A 161 27.64 21.55 24.57
N LEU A 162 26.50 22.03 24.07
CA LEU A 162 25.30 21.21 23.90
C LEU A 162 25.49 20.14 22.81
N ALA A 163 26.03 20.48 21.64
CA ALA A 163 26.30 19.53 20.57
C ALA A 163 27.28 18.44 21.01
N ALA A 164 28.34 18.81 21.75
CA ALA A 164 29.32 17.87 22.30
C ALA A 164 28.70 16.95 23.37
N ALA A 165 27.84 17.49 24.25
CA ALA A 165 27.11 16.70 25.24
C ALA A 165 26.19 15.67 24.57
N LEU A 166 25.39 16.10 23.58
CA LEU A 166 24.50 15.23 22.81
C LEU A 166 25.27 14.14 22.06
N THR A 167 26.44 14.48 21.51
CA THR A 167 27.33 13.53 20.83
C THR A 167 27.87 12.48 21.79
N ARG A 168 28.26 12.87 23.02
CA ARG A 168 28.67 11.91 24.06
C ARG A 168 27.53 10.96 24.46
N VAL A 169 26.32 11.48 24.63
CA VAL A 169 25.14 10.64 24.91
C VAL A 169 24.92 9.65 23.76
N ASN A 170 24.99 10.11 22.52
CA ASN A 170 24.85 9.25 21.34
C ASN A 170 25.89 8.12 21.34
N HIS A 171 27.16 8.40 21.65
CA HIS A 171 28.21 7.37 21.73
C HIS A 171 27.91 6.30 22.79
N LEU A 172 27.30 6.65 23.92
CA LEU A 172 26.89 5.68 24.94
C LEU A 172 25.81 4.75 24.41
N VAL A 173 24.79 5.30 23.74
CA VAL A 173 23.67 4.51 23.20
C VAL A 173 24.11 3.63 22.03
N VAL A 174 25.06 4.09 21.20
CA VAL A 174 25.64 3.30 20.09
C VAL A 174 26.26 1.98 20.57
N GLY A 175 26.74 1.91 21.82
CA GLY A 175 27.23 0.65 22.41
C GLY A 175 26.15 -0.43 22.56
N LEU A 176 24.88 -0.05 22.71
CA LEU A 176 23.74 -0.95 22.87
C LEU A 176 23.19 -1.49 21.53
N THR A 177 23.68 -0.94 20.41
CA THR A 177 23.21 -1.22 19.05
C THR A 177 23.09 -2.71 18.71
N PRO A 178 24.07 -3.59 19.04
CA PRO A 178 23.95 -5.02 18.75
C PRO A 178 22.72 -5.68 19.39
N TYR A 179 22.37 -5.30 20.61
CA TYR A 179 21.23 -5.87 21.34
C TYR A 179 19.91 -5.31 20.83
N GLY A 180 19.85 -3.99 20.59
CA GLY A 180 18.68 -3.35 20.01
C GLY A 180 18.31 -3.95 18.64
N ILE A 181 19.31 -4.19 17.80
CA ILE A 181 19.11 -4.79 16.47
C ILE A 181 18.64 -6.23 16.57
N PHE A 182 19.15 -7.01 17.53
CA PHE A 182 18.65 -8.36 17.79
C PHE A 182 17.15 -8.35 18.05
N PHE A 183 16.67 -7.48 18.95
CA PHE A 183 15.24 -7.38 19.26
C PHE A 183 14.39 -6.91 18.08
N ILE A 184 14.84 -5.89 17.34
CA ILE A 184 14.14 -5.41 16.14
C ILE A 184 14.06 -6.51 15.08
N ALA A 185 15.15 -7.26 14.86
CA ALA A 185 15.19 -8.33 13.87
C ALA A 185 14.32 -9.53 14.26
N ALA A 186 14.36 -9.96 15.53
CA ALA A 186 13.51 -11.02 16.05
C ALA A 186 12.03 -10.66 15.97
N ALA A 187 11.68 -9.43 16.32
CA ALA A 187 10.31 -8.94 16.27
C ALA A 187 9.77 -8.76 14.83
N ALA A 188 10.64 -8.64 13.83
CA ALA A 188 10.27 -8.43 12.44
C ALA A 188 10.32 -9.72 11.59
N ALA A 189 11.00 -10.77 12.05
CA ALA A 189 11.06 -12.03 11.31
C ALA A 189 9.75 -12.82 11.44
N GLY A 190 9.34 -13.49 10.35
CA GLY A 190 8.10 -14.27 10.30
C GLY A 190 6.81 -13.45 10.19
N THR A 191 6.90 -12.12 10.03
CA THR A 191 5.72 -11.24 9.91
C THR A 191 5.21 -11.08 8.48
N ILE A 192 6.01 -11.43 7.47
CA ILE A 192 5.63 -11.39 6.05
C ILE A 192 5.36 -12.83 5.62
N THR A 193 4.19 -13.11 5.04
CA THR A 193 3.85 -14.46 4.57
C THR A 193 4.61 -14.79 3.28
N LEU A 194 4.76 -16.08 2.97
CA LEU A 194 5.44 -16.51 1.74
C LEU A 194 4.71 -15.99 0.49
N GLU A 195 3.38 -15.97 0.53
CA GLU A 195 2.55 -15.40 -0.54
C GLU A 195 2.78 -13.90 -0.71
N GLU A 196 2.81 -13.12 0.39
CA GLU A 196 3.09 -11.69 0.32
C GLU A 196 4.45 -11.40 -0.31
N VAL A 197 5.48 -12.20 0.03
CA VAL A 197 6.81 -12.09 -0.57
C VAL A 197 6.74 -12.40 -2.07
N GLU A 198 6.06 -13.47 -2.48
CA GLU A 198 5.94 -13.85 -3.89
C GLU A 198 5.31 -12.73 -4.75
N ARG A 199 4.30 -12.04 -4.21
CA ARG A 199 3.60 -10.93 -4.88
C ARG A 199 4.49 -9.72 -5.12
N VAL A 200 5.42 -9.44 -4.21
CA VAL A 200 6.29 -8.24 -4.24
C VAL A 200 7.75 -8.57 -4.56
N GLN A 201 8.08 -9.84 -4.89
CA GLN A 201 9.45 -10.31 -5.05
C GLN A 201 10.21 -9.54 -6.14
N VAL A 202 9.55 -9.22 -7.26
CA VAL A 202 10.16 -8.45 -8.36
C VAL A 202 10.60 -7.08 -7.88
N TYR A 203 9.75 -6.40 -7.10
CA TYR A 203 10.10 -5.13 -6.48
C TYR A 203 11.22 -5.28 -5.46
N LEU A 204 11.10 -6.21 -4.50
CA LEU A 204 12.07 -6.37 -3.42
C LEU A 204 13.47 -6.70 -3.94
N ILE A 205 13.58 -7.67 -4.85
CA ILE A 205 14.85 -8.11 -5.41
C ILE A 205 15.49 -6.99 -6.24
N THR A 206 14.70 -6.28 -7.04
CA THR A 206 15.19 -5.12 -7.80
C THR A 206 15.64 -4.01 -6.85
N TYR A 207 14.83 -3.66 -5.85
CA TYR A 207 15.13 -2.62 -4.86
C TYR A 207 16.45 -2.92 -4.13
N VAL A 208 16.61 -4.15 -3.62
CA VAL A 208 17.82 -4.56 -2.89
C VAL A 208 19.03 -4.54 -3.80
N SER A 209 18.93 -5.08 -5.02
CA SER A 209 20.04 -5.13 -5.97
C SER A 209 20.51 -3.73 -6.36
N VAL A 210 19.57 -2.82 -6.64
CA VAL A 210 19.85 -1.42 -6.95
C VAL A 210 20.41 -0.70 -5.73
N ALA A 211 19.85 -0.91 -4.54
CA ALA A 211 20.35 -0.32 -3.31
C ALA A 211 21.82 -0.72 -3.05
N LEU A 212 22.15 -2.01 -3.19
CA LEU A 212 23.51 -2.51 -3.05
C LEU A 212 24.44 -1.91 -4.12
N PHE A 213 24.02 -1.87 -5.37
CA PHE A 213 24.80 -1.28 -6.46
C PHE A 213 25.08 0.21 -6.22
N VAL A 214 24.06 0.96 -5.82
CA VAL A 214 24.19 2.39 -5.51
C VAL A 214 25.08 2.62 -4.29
N THR A 215 24.92 1.80 -3.24
CA THR A 215 25.67 1.91 -2.00
C THR A 215 27.13 1.59 -2.14
N PHE A 216 27.44 0.47 -2.78
CA PHE A 216 28.81 -0.03 -2.81
C PHE A 216 29.57 0.42 -4.04
N TRP A 217 28.92 0.85 -5.13
CA TRP A 217 29.60 1.29 -6.35
C TRP A 217 29.38 2.79 -6.63
N VAL A 218 28.14 3.19 -6.90
CA VAL A 218 27.81 4.48 -7.53
C VAL A 218 28.30 5.71 -6.73
N PHE A 219 28.03 5.77 -5.43
CA PHE A 219 28.36 6.97 -4.63
C PHE A 219 29.78 6.98 -4.07
N PRO A 220 30.34 5.87 -3.55
CA PRO A 220 31.75 5.84 -3.18
C PRO A 220 32.67 6.14 -4.38
N GLY A 221 32.32 5.66 -5.58
CA GLY A 221 33.05 6.00 -6.80
C GLY A 221 32.84 7.46 -7.23
N LEU A 222 31.63 8.02 -7.07
CA LEU A 222 31.38 9.44 -7.32
C LEU A 222 32.24 10.33 -6.41
N ILE A 223 32.31 10.03 -5.11
CA ILE A 223 33.20 10.73 -4.15
C ILE A 223 34.66 10.56 -4.59
N SER A 224 35.05 9.35 -4.98
CA SER A 224 36.43 9.07 -5.37
C SER A 224 36.89 9.87 -6.57
N VAL A 225 36.08 9.90 -7.63
CA VAL A 225 36.42 10.60 -8.88
C VAL A 225 36.32 12.11 -8.75
N THR A 226 35.38 12.63 -7.93
CA THR A 226 35.17 14.08 -7.79
C THR A 226 36.09 14.71 -6.74
N CYS A 227 36.40 14.01 -5.66
CA CYS A 227 37.22 14.52 -4.54
C CYS A 227 38.66 13.99 -4.55
N GLY A 228 38.97 12.96 -5.34
CA GLY A 228 40.30 12.34 -5.39
C GLY A 228 40.63 11.46 -4.18
N ILE A 229 39.61 11.07 -3.40
CA ILE A 229 39.76 10.18 -2.23
C ILE A 229 39.73 8.73 -2.72
N PRO A 230 40.61 7.83 -2.25
CA PRO A 230 40.56 6.42 -2.64
C PRO A 230 39.21 5.77 -2.29
N PHE A 231 38.62 5.04 -3.24
CA PHE A 231 37.33 4.34 -3.07
C PHE A 231 37.27 3.47 -1.79
N LYS A 232 38.33 2.69 -1.54
CA LYS A 232 38.42 1.82 -0.36
C LYS A 232 38.41 2.62 0.94
N GLU A 233 39.02 3.79 0.93
CA GLU A 233 39.09 4.67 2.10
C GLU A 233 37.70 5.17 2.45
N VAL A 234 36.94 5.67 1.47
CA VAL A 234 35.53 6.11 1.65
C VAL A 234 34.70 5.01 2.33
N LEU A 235 34.71 3.78 1.79
CA LEU A 235 33.94 2.67 2.38
C LEU A 235 34.43 2.30 3.78
N SER A 236 35.75 2.27 4.01
CA SER A 236 36.31 1.91 5.31
C SER A 236 35.97 2.92 6.41
N THR A 237 35.92 4.21 6.08
CA THR A 237 35.60 5.28 7.03
C THR A 237 34.14 5.24 7.48
N PHE A 238 33.21 4.96 6.57
CA PHE A 238 31.78 5.02 6.86
C PHE A 238 31.12 3.66 7.10
N LYS A 239 31.88 2.56 7.11
CA LYS A 239 31.36 1.20 7.30
C LYS A 239 30.45 1.09 8.52
N ASP A 240 30.90 1.58 9.68
CA ASP A 240 30.12 1.47 10.92
C ASP A 240 28.81 2.27 10.84
N SER A 241 28.82 3.45 10.21
CA SER A 241 27.63 4.26 10.00
C SER A 241 26.64 3.61 9.01
N LEU A 242 27.13 3.03 7.91
CA LEU A 242 26.27 2.35 6.92
C LEU A 242 25.63 1.08 7.51
N VAL A 243 26.42 0.26 8.21
CA VAL A 243 25.94 -0.96 8.88
C VAL A 243 24.94 -0.61 9.98
N THR A 244 25.20 0.43 10.77
CA THR A 244 24.28 0.88 11.80
C THR A 244 22.98 1.39 11.19
N ALA A 245 23.02 2.24 10.16
CA ALA A 245 21.82 2.73 9.48
C ALA A 245 20.98 1.60 8.87
N PHE A 246 21.63 0.63 8.23
CA PHE A 246 20.97 -0.57 7.70
C PHE A 246 20.24 -1.35 8.81
N ALA A 247 20.92 -1.55 9.93
CA ALA A 247 20.42 -2.43 10.95
C ALA A 247 19.35 -1.79 11.86
N THR A 248 19.43 -0.47 12.07
CA THR A 248 18.40 0.31 12.79
C THR A 248 17.19 0.63 11.92
N GLY A 249 17.31 0.55 10.59
CA GLY A 249 16.24 0.97 9.68
C GLY A 249 16.03 2.48 9.63
N THR A 250 16.99 3.25 10.14
CA THR A 250 16.90 4.71 10.18
C THR A 250 18.26 5.39 10.08
N GLN A 251 18.37 6.38 9.18
CA GLN A 251 19.59 7.18 9.03
C GLN A 251 19.80 8.20 10.18
N PHE A 252 18.74 8.50 10.95
CA PHE A 252 18.77 9.53 11.99
C PHE A 252 19.83 9.27 13.06
N VAL A 253 19.96 7.99 13.41
CA VAL A 253 20.82 7.48 14.48
C VAL A 253 22.29 7.76 14.22
N VAL A 254 22.69 7.73 12.95
CA VAL A 254 24.10 7.79 12.55
C VAL A 254 24.52 9.20 12.12
N LEU A 255 23.60 10.16 12.13
CA LEU A 255 23.86 11.52 11.63
C LEU A 255 25.05 12.21 12.34
N PRO A 256 25.16 12.18 13.69
CA PRO A 256 26.32 12.77 14.38
C PRO A 256 27.63 12.06 14.01
N GLN A 257 27.58 10.74 13.90
CA GLN A 257 28.75 9.93 13.52
C GLN A 257 29.18 10.22 12.07
N ILE A 258 28.23 10.40 11.16
CA ILE A 258 28.52 10.80 9.77
C ILE A 258 29.17 12.18 9.74
N ALA A 259 28.68 13.16 10.50
CA ALA A 259 29.27 14.50 10.57
C ALA A 259 30.73 14.45 11.03
N GLU A 260 31.03 13.74 12.13
CA GLU A 260 32.40 13.59 12.64
C GLU A 260 33.32 12.86 11.64
N ASN A 261 32.86 11.75 11.06
CA ASN A 261 33.64 10.98 10.08
C ASN A 261 33.89 11.79 8.79
N CYS A 262 32.93 12.61 8.36
CA CYS A 262 33.10 13.55 7.25
C CYS A 262 34.18 14.59 7.59
N LYS A 263 34.15 15.21 8.78
CA LYS A 263 35.18 16.16 9.22
C LYS A 263 36.57 15.53 9.23
N ALA A 264 36.71 14.35 9.83
CA ALA A 264 37.97 13.62 9.89
C ALA A 264 38.53 13.30 8.49
N LEU A 265 37.67 12.82 7.58
CA LEU A 265 38.07 12.47 6.21
C LEU A 265 38.47 13.71 5.38
N VAL A 266 37.71 14.80 5.51
CA VAL A 266 38.01 16.08 4.83
C VAL A 266 39.34 16.64 5.34
N ASN A 267 39.54 16.69 6.66
CA ASN A 267 40.78 17.18 7.28
C ASN A 267 42.01 16.36 6.85
N LYS A 268 41.86 15.03 6.71
CA LYS A 268 42.96 14.16 6.26
C LYS A 268 43.44 14.48 4.84
N HIS A 269 42.54 14.81 3.92
CA HIS A 269 42.87 15.05 2.50
C HIS A 269 43.09 16.53 2.14
N ARG A 270 42.67 17.46 3.00
CA ARG A 270 42.75 18.92 2.73
C ARG A 270 43.48 19.72 3.82
N GLY A 271 43.89 19.10 4.93
CA GLY A 271 44.37 19.82 6.11
C GLY A 271 43.25 20.60 6.81
N GLN A 272 43.60 21.42 7.81
CA GLN A 272 42.66 22.32 8.51
C GLN A 272 42.31 23.54 7.64
N ALA A 273 41.69 23.30 6.49
CA ALA A 273 41.22 24.38 5.63
C ALA A 273 40.11 25.19 6.35
N LEU A 274 40.31 26.51 6.46
CA LEU A 274 39.35 27.44 7.08
C LEU A 274 37.93 27.22 6.54
N GLY A 275 36.99 26.89 7.44
CA GLY A 275 35.58 26.69 7.12
C GLY A 275 35.18 25.30 6.61
N ALA A 276 36.10 24.33 6.50
CA ALA A 276 35.77 22.97 6.06
C ALA A 276 34.90 22.22 7.09
N GLU A 277 35.23 22.30 8.38
CA GLU A 277 34.43 21.69 9.45
C GLU A 277 33.06 22.35 9.56
N SER A 278 33.01 23.68 9.53
CA SER A 278 31.75 24.43 9.54
C SER A 278 30.87 24.10 8.33
N ALA A 279 31.45 23.84 7.16
CA ALA A 279 30.69 23.39 6.00
C ALA A 279 30.06 22.00 6.24
N VAL A 280 30.79 21.06 6.83
CA VAL A 280 30.26 19.72 7.17
C VAL A 280 29.15 19.83 8.23
N ASP A 281 29.37 20.60 9.29
CA ASP A 281 28.40 20.80 10.39
C ASP A 281 27.07 21.42 9.91
N VAL A 282 27.09 22.10 8.76
CA VAL A 282 25.88 22.61 8.11
C VAL A 282 25.33 21.63 7.06
N ILE A 283 26.15 21.16 6.11
CA ILE A 283 25.67 20.38 4.97
C ILE A 283 25.05 19.06 5.44
N VAL A 284 25.71 18.37 6.38
CA VAL A 284 25.29 17.04 6.82
C VAL A 284 23.89 17.10 7.45
N PRO A 285 23.59 17.96 8.44
CA PRO A 285 22.25 18.06 8.98
C PRO A 285 21.22 18.67 8.01
N VAL A 286 21.63 19.61 7.13
CA VAL A 286 20.73 20.18 6.10
C VAL A 286 20.28 19.11 5.10
N SER A 287 21.19 18.23 4.68
CA SER A 287 20.94 17.19 3.67
C SER A 287 19.77 16.27 4.03
N PHE A 288 19.48 16.12 5.32
CA PHE A 288 18.39 15.30 5.83
C PHE A 288 17.00 15.75 5.34
N ASN A 289 16.82 17.04 5.09
CA ASN A 289 15.50 17.62 4.76
C ASN A 289 15.13 17.47 3.30
N PHE A 290 16.14 17.19 2.49
CA PHE A 290 16.00 16.95 1.08
C PHE A 290 15.68 15.47 0.87
N PRO A 291 14.80 15.13 -0.11
CA PRO A 291 14.56 13.75 -0.50
C PRO A 291 15.86 12.94 -0.62
N SER A 292 16.08 12.04 0.32
CA SER A 292 17.25 11.18 0.33
C SER A 292 17.13 10.08 -0.73
N LEU A 293 18.24 9.44 -1.08
CA LEU A 293 18.23 8.30 -2.01
C LEU A 293 17.33 7.16 -1.53
N GLY A 294 17.29 6.93 -0.21
CA GLY A 294 16.42 5.92 0.39
C GLY A 294 14.94 6.20 0.15
N LYS A 295 14.53 7.48 0.24
CA LYS A 295 13.18 7.92 -0.11
C LYS A 295 12.94 7.84 -1.62
N LEU A 296 13.89 8.29 -2.43
CA LEU A 296 13.75 8.32 -3.89
C LEU A 296 13.62 6.93 -4.50
N LEU A 297 14.32 5.94 -3.97
CA LEU A 297 14.22 4.58 -4.48
C LEU A 297 12.81 3.98 -4.31
N VAL A 298 11.95 4.57 -3.46
CA VAL A 298 10.53 4.20 -3.36
C VAL A 298 9.75 4.52 -4.65
N LEU A 299 10.23 5.43 -5.51
CA LEU A 299 9.63 5.62 -6.84
C LEU A 299 9.69 4.35 -7.70
N LEU A 300 10.65 3.46 -7.42
CA LEU A 300 10.70 2.13 -8.03
C LEU A 300 9.46 1.30 -7.66
N PHE A 301 8.88 1.49 -6.47
CA PHE A 301 7.63 0.84 -6.07
C PHE A 301 6.45 1.33 -6.90
N VAL A 302 6.39 2.62 -7.20
CA VAL A 302 5.32 3.20 -8.04
C VAL A 302 5.43 2.65 -9.47
N LEU A 303 6.64 2.57 -10.02
CA LEU A 303 6.90 1.93 -11.32
C LEU A 303 6.55 0.44 -11.31
N PHE A 304 6.91 -0.27 -10.24
CA PHE A 304 6.51 -1.66 -10.03
C PHE A 304 5.00 -1.79 -9.94
N SER A 305 4.30 -0.90 -9.25
CA SER A 305 2.85 -0.95 -9.08
C SER A 305 2.17 -0.78 -10.43
N ALA A 306 2.61 0.18 -11.25
CA ALA A 306 2.09 0.38 -12.59
C ALA A 306 2.32 -0.85 -13.47
N TRP A 307 3.52 -1.44 -13.40
CA TRP A 307 3.84 -2.68 -14.08
C TRP A 307 2.92 -3.82 -13.60
N PHE A 308 2.85 -4.06 -12.30
CA PHE A 308 2.10 -5.13 -11.65
C PHE A 308 0.60 -5.06 -11.94
N THR A 309 0.02 -3.86 -12.02
CA THR A 309 -1.39 -3.66 -12.37
C THR A 309 -1.68 -3.66 -13.87
N GLY A 310 -0.64 -3.74 -14.72
CA GLY A 310 -0.78 -3.63 -16.18
C GLY A 310 -1.12 -2.22 -16.66
N THR A 311 -0.79 -1.19 -15.87
CA THR A 311 -0.98 0.22 -16.23
C THR A 311 0.19 0.67 -17.11
N GLU A 312 -0.09 0.94 -18.39
CA GLU A 312 0.91 1.46 -19.32
C GLU A 312 1.27 2.92 -18.99
N LEU A 313 2.53 3.16 -18.62
CA LEU A 313 3.05 4.51 -18.37
C LEU A 313 3.66 5.10 -19.62
N SER A 314 3.06 6.19 -20.11
CA SER A 314 3.60 6.98 -21.22
C SER A 314 4.93 7.68 -20.85
N ALA A 315 5.66 8.18 -21.85
CA ALA A 315 6.88 8.95 -21.59
C ALA A 315 6.60 10.22 -20.76
N THR A 316 5.43 10.84 -20.94
CA THR A 316 4.98 11.99 -20.16
C THR A 316 4.67 11.61 -18.72
N ASP A 317 4.06 10.45 -18.47
CA ASP A 317 3.76 9.98 -17.11
C ASP A 317 5.05 9.67 -16.34
N ARG A 318 6.03 9.05 -17.01
CA ARG A 318 7.36 8.78 -16.43
C ARG A 318 8.09 10.09 -16.09
N ALA A 319 8.05 11.08 -16.98
CA ALA A 319 8.65 12.39 -16.73
C ALA A 319 7.92 13.13 -15.58
N SER A 320 6.60 13.09 -15.56
CA SER A 320 5.77 13.64 -14.49
C SER A 320 6.13 12.99 -13.15
N LEU A 321 6.15 11.66 -13.09
CA LEU A 321 6.52 10.89 -11.90
C LEU A 321 7.93 11.24 -11.39
N ALA A 322 8.90 11.47 -12.27
CA ALA A 322 10.23 11.89 -11.85
C ALA A 322 10.22 13.24 -11.11
N VAL A 323 9.41 14.20 -11.59
CA VAL A 323 9.31 15.54 -11.01
C VAL A 323 8.38 15.54 -9.79
N THR A 324 7.13 15.12 -9.95
CA THR A 324 6.13 15.09 -8.87
C THR A 324 6.52 14.11 -7.78
N GLY A 325 7.14 12.98 -8.13
CA GLY A 325 7.67 12.01 -7.18
C GLY A 325 8.83 12.55 -6.34
N LEU A 326 9.78 13.27 -6.97
CA LEU A 326 10.85 13.93 -6.23
C LEU A 326 10.27 14.94 -5.21
N PHE A 327 9.33 15.79 -5.65
CA PHE A 327 8.77 16.83 -4.78
C PHE A 327 7.81 16.30 -3.73
N SER A 328 7.04 15.24 -4.00
CA SER A 328 6.15 14.64 -2.99
C SER A 328 6.93 13.97 -1.86
N LEU A 329 8.13 13.45 -2.13
CA LEU A 329 9.01 12.81 -1.15
C LEU A 329 9.72 13.78 -0.19
N PHE A 330 9.53 15.09 -0.36
CA PHE A 330 9.79 16.07 0.71
C PHE A 330 8.90 15.77 1.92
N GLY A 331 7.66 15.33 1.68
CA GLY A 331 6.78 14.79 2.70
C GLY A 331 7.21 13.43 3.26
N SER A 332 6.27 12.76 3.94
CA SER A 332 6.47 11.38 4.37
C SER A 332 6.20 10.41 3.21
N ILE A 333 6.91 9.28 3.18
CA ILE A 333 6.69 8.21 2.18
C ILE A 333 5.23 7.73 2.22
N ASN A 334 4.66 7.64 3.42
CA ASN A 334 3.28 7.19 3.65
C ASN A 334 2.20 8.16 3.14
N VAL A 335 2.58 9.38 2.77
CA VAL A 335 1.70 10.35 2.10
C VAL A 335 2.03 10.42 0.61
N ALA A 336 3.31 10.41 0.26
CA ALA A 336 3.78 10.51 -1.11
C ALA A 336 3.35 9.31 -1.97
N VAL A 337 3.50 8.08 -1.47
CA VAL A 337 3.19 6.88 -2.27
C VAL A 337 1.70 6.80 -2.64
N PRO A 338 0.74 6.92 -1.70
CA PRO A 338 -0.68 6.94 -2.07
C PRO A 338 -1.02 8.04 -3.08
N TYR A 339 -0.47 9.25 -2.89
CA TYR A 339 -0.66 10.37 -3.81
C TYR A 339 -0.14 10.07 -5.23
N LEU A 340 1.03 9.43 -5.35
CA LEU A 340 1.62 9.09 -6.65
C LEU A 340 0.87 7.95 -7.35
N LEU A 341 0.36 6.97 -6.60
CA LEU A 341 -0.49 5.90 -7.12
C LEU A 341 -1.79 6.48 -7.68
N ASP A 342 -2.45 7.34 -6.90
CA ASP A 342 -3.68 8.04 -7.30
C ASP A 342 -3.46 8.91 -8.55
N SER A 343 -2.37 9.70 -8.58
CA SER A 343 -2.01 10.53 -9.73
C SER A 343 -1.78 9.73 -11.03
N LEU A 344 -1.41 8.46 -10.93
CA LEU A 344 -1.17 7.57 -12.07
C LEU A 344 -2.33 6.59 -12.32
N GLN A 345 -3.47 6.75 -11.62
CA GLN A 345 -4.64 5.89 -11.74
C GLN A 345 -4.34 4.41 -11.39
N ILE A 346 -3.49 4.19 -10.38
CA ILE A 346 -3.12 2.88 -9.87
C ILE A 346 -3.87 2.64 -8.56
N SER A 347 -4.43 1.44 -8.38
CA SER A 347 -5.22 1.09 -7.19
C SER A 347 -4.47 1.38 -5.88
N SER A 348 -5.20 1.98 -4.93
CA SER A 348 -4.71 2.24 -3.57
C SER A 348 -4.33 0.97 -2.78
N ASP A 349 -4.77 -0.21 -3.21
CA ASP A 349 -4.43 -1.50 -2.56
C ASP A 349 -2.94 -1.81 -2.68
N MET A 350 -2.27 -1.28 -3.71
CA MET A 350 -0.80 -1.38 -3.85
C MET A 350 -0.08 -0.76 -2.67
N PHE A 351 -0.68 0.22 -1.98
CA PHE A 351 -0.10 0.77 -0.77
C PHE A 351 -0.04 -0.26 0.37
N GLN A 352 -0.95 -1.22 0.46
CA GLN A 352 -0.86 -2.28 1.49
C GLN A 352 0.31 -3.21 1.23
N LEU A 353 0.52 -3.61 -0.03
CA LEU A 353 1.71 -4.37 -0.45
C LEU A 353 2.99 -3.58 -0.17
N PHE A 354 2.97 -2.27 -0.39
CA PHE A 354 4.10 -1.41 -0.03
C PHE A 354 4.41 -1.48 1.47
N LEU A 355 3.39 -1.37 2.33
CA LEU A 355 3.57 -1.44 3.78
C LEU A 355 4.17 -2.79 4.23
N ALA A 356 3.75 -3.89 3.61
CA ALA A 356 4.32 -5.23 3.87
C ALA A 356 5.84 -5.29 3.56
N THR A 357 6.30 -4.57 2.54
CA THR A 357 7.74 -4.49 2.19
C THR A 357 8.56 -3.59 3.12
N GLY A 358 7.90 -2.86 4.04
CA GLY A 358 8.49 -1.77 4.82
C GLY A 358 9.72 -2.17 5.65
N ILE A 359 9.82 -3.43 6.08
CA ILE A 359 10.99 -3.92 6.84
C ILE A 359 12.26 -3.90 5.97
N VAL A 360 12.20 -4.47 4.77
CA VAL A 360 13.35 -4.56 3.87
C VAL A 360 13.65 -3.18 3.28
N VAL A 361 12.62 -2.51 2.77
CA VAL A 361 12.73 -1.17 2.17
C VAL A 361 13.27 -0.17 3.19
N GLY A 362 12.82 -0.21 4.44
CA GLY A 362 13.29 0.68 5.50
C GLY A 362 14.78 0.51 5.81
N ARG A 363 15.27 -0.74 5.90
CA ARG A 363 16.68 -1.05 6.20
C ARG A 363 17.63 -0.60 5.08
N PHE A 364 17.38 -1.04 3.86
CA PHE A 364 18.21 -0.66 2.71
C PHE A 364 18.04 0.83 2.36
N GLY A 365 16.83 1.38 2.52
CA GLY A 365 16.56 2.80 2.34
C GLY A 365 17.33 3.67 3.34
N ALA A 366 17.38 3.29 4.62
CA ALA A 366 18.17 4.00 5.62
C ALA A 366 19.67 3.99 5.31
N MET A 367 20.20 2.87 4.82
CA MET A 367 21.60 2.76 4.37
C MET A 367 21.88 3.70 3.19
N LEU A 368 21.01 3.73 2.19
CA LEU A 368 21.11 4.64 1.03
C LEU A 368 21.00 6.11 1.44
N ALA A 369 20.13 6.41 2.39
CA ALA A 369 19.99 7.77 2.90
C ALA A 369 21.22 8.22 3.69
N ALA A 370 21.79 7.36 4.53
CA ALA A 370 23.07 7.64 5.18
C ALA A 370 24.17 7.92 4.14
N LEU A 371 24.24 7.13 3.07
CA LEU A 371 25.17 7.36 1.97
C LEU A 371 24.91 8.68 1.23
N HIS A 372 23.65 9.04 0.99
CA HIS A 372 23.28 10.34 0.39
C HIS A 372 23.86 11.50 1.21
N ILE A 373 23.69 11.44 2.52
CA ILE A 373 24.20 12.45 3.47
C ILE A 373 25.73 12.52 3.39
N ILE A 374 26.41 11.36 3.38
CA ILE A 374 27.87 11.27 3.26
C ILE A 374 28.35 11.88 1.93
N ALA A 375 27.73 11.49 0.82
CA ALA A 375 28.12 11.95 -0.51
C ALA A 375 27.90 13.45 -0.67
N LEU A 376 26.75 13.97 -0.24
CA LEU A 376 26.50 15.40 -0.27
C LEU A 376 27.47 16.14 0.65
N GLY A 377 27.67 15.67 1.88
CA GLY A 377 28.57 16.25 2.86
C GLY A 377 30.00 16.41 2.34
N ILE A 378 30.57 15.35 1.76
CA ILE A 378 31.95 15.36 1.27
C ILE A 378 32.05 16.17 -0.03
N ILE A 379 31.23 15.87 -1.04
CA ILE A 379 31.35 16.48 -2.37
C ILE A 379 31.05 17.98 -2.28
N ALA A 380 30.03 18.40 -1.54
CA ALA A 380 29.73 19.82 -1.39
C ALA A 380 30.80 20.57 -0.59
N THR A 381 31.38 19.95 0.46
CA THR A 381 32.50 20.56 1.20
C THR A 381 33.73 20.73 0.30
N PHE A 382 34.08 19.71 -0.49
CA PHE A 382 35.15 19.82 -1.48
C PHE A 382 34.84 20.88 -2.55
N ALA A 383 33.58 20.98 -3.00
CA ALA A 383 33.14 22.00 -3.95
C ALA A 383 33.32 23.42 -3.40
N LEU A 384 32.99 23.63 -2.12
CA LEU A 384 33.08 24.91 -1.44
C LEU A 384 34.51 25.41 -1.28
N CYS A 385 35.37 24.52 -0.79
CA CYS A 385 36.79 24.79 -0.56
C CYS A 385 37.60 24.83 -1.88
N GLY A 386 36.99 24.60 -3.05
CA GLY A 386 37.69 24.58 -4.34
C GLY A 386 38.62 23.37 -4.51
N GLY A 387 38.26 22.23 -3.91
CA GLY A 387 39.03 20.99 -3.89
C GLY A 387 38.57 19.92 -4.86
N LEU A 388 37.52 20.17 -5.64
CA LEU A 388 37.04 19.23 -6.64
C LEU A 388 38.10 18.97 -7.70
N ARG A 389 38.45 17.71 -7.91
CA ARG A 389 39.39 17.24 -8.94
C ARG A 389 38.61 16.63 -10.09
N LEU A 390 37.91 17.46 -10.86
CA LEU A 390 37.13 17.00 -12.01
C LEU A 390 38.04 16.73 -13.21
N GLN A 391 38.58 15.51 -13.28
CA GLN A 391 39.28 15.03 -14.46
C GLN A 391 38.28 14.47 -15.46
N PHE A 392 38.06 15.17 -16.58
CA PHE A 392 37.04 14.79 -17.58
C PHE A 392 37.14 13.32 -18.02
N ARG A 393 38.37 12.83 -18.29
CA ARG A 393 38.62 11.45 -18.70
C ARG A 393 38.21 10.43 -17.62
N SER A 394 38.58 10.69 -16.37
CA SER A 394 38.28 9.80 -15.23
C SER A 394 36.78 9.78 -14.90
N VAL A 395 36.12 10.94 -14.98
CA VAL A 395 34.66 11.07 -14.85
C VAL A 395 33.94 10.30 -15.95
N LEU A 396 34.33 10.50 -17.21
CA LEU A 396 33.69 9.83 -18.35
C LEU A 396 33.86 8.30 -18.28
N GLN A 397 35.07 7.83 -17.94
CA GLN A 397 35.33 6.40 -17.73
C GLN A 397 34.46 5.83 -16.61
N TYR A 398 34.36 6.54 -15.48
CA TYR A 398 33.54 6.10 -14.35
C TYR A 398 32.05 6.03 -14.70
N VAL A 399 31.52 7.04 -15.41
CA VAL A 399 30.14 7.04 -15.89
C VAL A 399 29.89 5.88 -16.85
N ALA A 400 30.80 5.63 -17.80
CA ALA A 400 30.68 4.54 -18.75
C ALA A 400 30.68 3.16 -18.07
N ILE A 401 31.59 2.94 -17.12
CA ILE A 401 31.64 1.68 -16.33
C ILE A 401 30.37 1.53 -15.49
N THR A 402 29.88 2.61 -14.88
CA THR A 402 28.68 2.58 -14.05
C THR A 402 27.42 2.28 -14.88
N LEU A 403 27.27 2.87 -16.06
CA LEU A 403 26.18 2.56 -16.98
C LEU A 403 26.24 1.11 -17.46
N THR A 404 27.44 0.62 -17.80
CA THR A 404 27.64 -0.78 -18.20
C THR A 404 27.28 -1.74 -17.06
N GLY A 405 27.73 -1.45 -15.83
CA GLY A 405 27.38 -2.22 -14.65
C GLY A 405 25.89 -2.22 -14.36
N LEU A 406 25.22 -1.08 -14.50
CA LEU A 406 23.77 -0.97 -14.33
C LEU A 406 23.00 -1.79 -15.38
N ILE A 407 23.43 -1.75 -16.64
CA ILE A 407 22.84 -2.56 -17.72
C ILE A 407 23.01 -4.06 -17.40
N LEU A 408 24.18 -4.48 -16.94
CA LEU A 408 24.41 -5.87 -16.55
C LEU A 408 23.53 -6.30 -15.37
N VAL A 409 23.34 -5.43 -14.37
CA VAL A 409 22.40 -5.69 -13.27
C VAL A 409 20.97 -5.84 -13.80
N VAL A 410 20.53 -4.97 -14.70
CA VAL A 410 19.19 -5.03 -15.31
C VAL A 410 19.00 -6.32 -16.11
N ILE A 411 19.97 -6.70 -16.94
CA ILE A 411 19.92 -7.94 -17.73
C ILE A 411 19.91 -9.16 -16.80
N GLY A 412 20.76 -9.17 -15.77
CA GLY A 412 20.81 -10.26 -14.79
C GLY A 412 19.50 -10.41 -14.02
N LEU A 413 18.89 -9.31 -13.59
CA LEU A 413 17.59 -9.31 -12.93
C LEU A 413 16.49 -9.81 -13.87
N ARG A 414 16.46 -9.33 -15.13
CA ARG A 414 15.47 -9.79 -16.11
C ARG A 414 15.59 -11.29 -16.39
N ALA A 415 16.81 -11.79 -16.53
CA ALA A 415 17.07 -13.22 -16.69
C ALA A 415 16.62 -14.02 -15.47
N TYR A 416 16.92 -13.54 -14.25
CA TYR A 416 16.45 -14.17 -13.01
C TYR A 416 14.91 -14.22 -12.97
N PHE A 417 14.23 -13.12 -13.23
CA PHE A 417 12.77 -13.08 -13.18
C PHE A 417 12.14 -13.99 -14.24
N SER A 418 12.72 -14.09 -15.44
CA SER A 418 12.20 -14.99 -16.48
C SER A 418 12.30 -16.48 -16.15
N VAL A 419 13.18 -16.87 -15.21
CA VAL A 419 13.40 -18.27 -14.83
C VAL A 419 12.69 -18.62 -13.52
N PHE A 420 12.68 -17.71 -12.56
CA PHE A 420 12.27 -18.00 -11.18
C PHE A 420 10.94 -17.36 -10.76
N VAL A 421 10.42 -16.38 -11.51
CA VAL A 421 9.11 -15.79 -11.21
C VAL A 421 8.08 -16.47 -12.12
N PRO A 422 7.16 -17.28 -11.58
CA PRO A 422 6.15 -17.95 -12.38
C PRO A 422 5.26 -16.94 -13.10
N GLU A 423 4.83 -17.27 -14.33
CA GLU A 423 3.82 -16.49 -15.02
C GLU A 423 2.54 -16.50 -14.18
N SER A 424 2.12 -15.31 -13.78
CA SER A 424 0.94 -15.17 -12.97
C SER A 424 -0.32 -15.61 -13.76
N PRO A 425 -1.28 -16.30 -13.11
CA PRO A 425 -2.46 -16.82 -13.81
C PRO A 425 -3.29 -15.70 -14.46
N SER A 426 -3.81 -15.97 -15.65
CA SER A 426 -4.75 -15.06 -16.33
C SER A 426 -6.03 -14.88 -15.52
N LYS A 427 -6.71 -13.74 -15.70
CA LYS A 427 -7.97 -13.41 -14.99
C LYS A 427 -9.03 -14.50 -15.15
N GLU A 428 -9.12 -15.15 -16.32
CA GLU A 428 -10.05 -16.28 -16.52
C GLU A 428 -9.64 -17.52 -15.71
N GLN A 429 -8.34 -17.78 -15.54
CA GLN A 429 -7.84 -18.90 -14.73
C GLN A 429 -8.08 -18.69 -13.24
N VAL A 430 -8.07 -17.45 -12.76
CA VAL A 430 -8.41 -17.12 -11.35
C VAL A 430 -9.87 -17.41 -11.06
N LEU A 431 -10.77 -16.91 -11.91
CA LEU A 431 -12.21 -17.13 -11.80
C LEU A 431 -12.59 -18.60 -12.00
N ALA A 432 -11.81 -19.36 -12.80
CA ALA A 432 -11.99 -20.79 -12.98
C ALA A 432 -11.56 -21.63 -11.77
N ARG A 433 -10.74 -21.08 -10.85
CA ARG A 433 -10.29 -21.76 -9.62
C ARG A 433 -11.20 -21.52 -8.42
N ILE A 434 -12.15 -20.58 -8.51
CA ILE A 434 -13.15 -20.39 -7.46
C ILE A 434 -14.12 -21.57 -7.55
N THR A 435 -14.01 -22.49 -6.61
CA THR A 435 -14.96 -23.60 -6.43
C THR A 435 -15.95 -23.24 -5.33
N THR A 436 -17.13 -23.87 -5.35
CA THR A 436 -17.97 -23.98 -4.16
C THR A 436 -17.14 -24.56 -3.01
N MET A 437 -17.37 -24.09 -1.79
CA MET A 437 -16.66 -24.58 -0.59
C MET A 437 -16.95 -26.07 -0.36
N GLU A 438 -18.19 -26.51 -0.64
CA GLU A 438 -18.57 -27.92 -0.54
C GLU A 438 -19.87 -28.21 -1.33
N GLU A 439 -19.85 -29.12 -2.30
CA GLU A 439 -21.08 -29.60 -2.95
C GLU A 439 -21.77 -30.62 -2.04
N ARG A 440 -22.70 -30.15 -1.19
CA ARG A 440 -23.30 -30.96 -0.11
C ARG A 440 -24.41 -31.91 -0.56
N VAL A 441 -25.13 -31.52 -1.61
CA VAL A 441 -26.26 -32.27 -2.17
C VAL A 441 -26.20 -32.26 -3.69
N PRO A 442 -26.75 -33.26 -4.39
CA PRO A 442 -26.80 -33.27 -5.85
C PRO A 442 -27.53 -32.02 -6.38
N ALA A 443 -26.85 -31.23 -7.20
CA ALA A 443 -27.39 -30.00 -7.78
C ALA A 443 -27.36 -30.02 -9.31
N LYS A 444 -28.46 -29.60 -9.94
CA LYS A 444 -28.56 -29.43 -11.40
C LYS A 444 -28.74 -27.97 -11.76
N VAL A 445 -27.83 -27.39 -12.54
CA VAL A 445 -27.93 -26.01 -13.03
C VAL A 445 -28.50 -25.99 -14.44
N LEU A 446 -29.61 -25.27 -14.65
CA LEU A 446 -30.20 -25.06 -15.98
C LEU A 446 -29.74 -23.74 -16.60
N GLY A 447 -29.53 -23.71 -17.91
CA GLY A 447 -29.20 -22.48 -18.66
C GLY A 447 -30.40 -21.62 -19.04
N ALA A 448 -31.62 -22.15 -18.93
CA ALA A 448 -32.88 -21.47 -19.19
C ALA A 448 -34.01 -22.15 -18.42
N ALA A 449 -35.10 -21.42 -18.16
CA ALA A 449 -36.30 -21.98 -17.58
C ALA A 449 -36.93 -23.01 -18.56
N PRO A 450 -37.29 -24.23 -18.10
CA PRO A 450 -37.98 -25.19 -18.94
C PRO A 450 -39.37 -24.68 -19.33
N ALA A 451 -39.81 -25.00 -20.55
CA ALA A 451 -41.18 -24.71 -20.99
C ALA A 451 -42.13 -25.70 -20.31
N THR A 452 -42.65 -25.36 -19.14
CA THR A 452 -43.61 -26.18 -18.42
C THR A 452 -45.04 -25.70 -18.66
N ASP A 453 -45.96 -26.63 -18.93
CA ASP A 453 -47.40 -26.36 -18.84
C ASP A 453 -47.74 -26.07 -17.37
N PHE A 454 -48.38 -24.93 -17.14
CA PHE A 454 -48.72 -24.39 -15.82
C PHE A 454 -49.76 -25.28 -15.12
N ALA A 455 -49.32 -26.32 -14.42
CA ALA A 455 -50.17 -26.99 -13.44
C ALA A 455 -50.30 -26.04 -12.24
N HIS A 456 -51.48 -25.46 -12.06
CA HIS A 456 -51.86 -24.80 -10.80
C HIS A 456 -51.47 -25.71 -9.63
N ILE A 457 -50.88 -25.13 -8.58
CA ILE A 457 -50.58 -25.84 -7.34
C ILE A 457 -51.90 -26.46 -6.85
N GLU A 458 -52.04 -27.78 -6.99
CA GLU A 458 -53.13 -28.53 -6.36
C GLU A 458 -53.03 -28.33 -4.85
N SER A 459 -54.18 -28.23 -4.18
CA SER A 459 -54.33 -27.87 -2.77
C SER A 459 -53.30 -28.55 -1.85
N GLY A 460 -52.38 -27.75 -1.29
CA GLY A 460 -51.32 -28.15 -0.36
C GLY A 460 -50.30 -27.02 -0.16
N SER A 461 -49.43 -27.11 0.87
CA SER A 461 -48.34 -26.14 1.06
C SER A 461 -47.21 -26.36 0.06
N ARG A 462 -46.53 -25.29 -0.38
CA ARG A 462 -45.34 -25.38 -1.23
C ARG A 462 -44.21 -26.15 -0.54
N LEU A 463 -44.09 -25.99 0.78
CA LEU A 463 -43.10 -26.70 1.58
C LEU A 463 -43.36 -28.22 1.58
N ASP A 464 -44.61 -28.64 1.75
CA ASP A 464 -45.01 -30.04 1.69
C ASP A 464 -44.65 -30.65 0.33
N LYS A 465 -44.87 -29.90 -0.76
CA LYS A 465 -44.51 -30.31 -2.11
C LYS A 465 -43.00 -30.51 -2.27
N ILE A 466 -42.18 -29.57 -1.82
CA ILE A 466 -40.70 -29.69 -1.88
C ILE A 466 -40.22 -30.95 -1.15
N ILE A 467 -40.78 -31.23 0.02
CA ILE A 467 -40.42 -32.40 0.83
C ILE A 467 -40.89 -33.70 0.15
N ALA A 468 -42.10 -33.71 -0.42
CA ALA A 468 -42.67 -34.86 -1.11
C ALA A 468 -41.92 -35.18 -2.42
N ASP A 469 -41.64 -34.15 -3.23
CA ASP A 469 -40.96 -34.26 -4.53
C ASP A 469 -39.44 -34.49 -4.37
N LYS A 470 -38.90 -34.30 -3.15
CA LYS A 470 -37.47 -34.39 -2.84
C LYS A 470 -36.59 -33.48 -3.71
N LEU A 471 -37.15 -32.34 -4.11
CA LEU A 471 -36.53 -31.38 -5.00
C LEU A 471 -36.86 -29.96 -4.56
N LEU A 472 -35.83 -29.14 -4.37
CA LEU A 472 -35.94 -27.71 -4.17
C LEU A 472 -35.46 -26.99 -5.43
N THR A 473 -36.35 -26.20 -6.03
CA THR A 473 -36.04 -25.42 -7.24
C THR A 473 -35.71 -23.98 -6.86
N VAL A 474 -34.45 -23.60 -7.04
CA VAL A 474 -33.90 -22.29 -6.65
C VAL A 474 -33.71 -21.39 -7.87
N GLY A 475 -34.37 -20.25 -7.86
CA GLY A 475 -34.13 -19.16 -8.78
C GLY A 475 -32.80 -18.46 -8.48
N TYR A 476 -31.93 -18.29 -9.48
CA TYR A 476 -30.67 -17.55 -9.35
C TYR A 476 -30.44 -16.51 -10.45
N ARG A 477 -29.55 -15.55 -10.20
CA ARG A 477 -29.06 -14.60 -11.22
C ARG A 477 -27.66 -15.02 -11.69
N PRO A 478 -27.41 -15.24 -13.00
CA PRO A 478 -26.14 -15.79 -13.48
C PRO A 478 -24.95 -14.82 -13.44
N GLN A 479 -25.21 -13.51 -13.34
CA GLN A 479 -24.19 -12.43 -13.37
C GLN A 479 -24.31 -11.54 -12.11
N ASN A 480 -24.27 -12.14 -10.93
CA ASN A 480 -24.54 -11.45 -9.67
C ASN A 480 -23.47 -11.75 -8.62
N LEU A 481 -22.21 -11.40 -8.92
CA LEU A 481 -21.11 -11.53 -7.96
C LEU A 481 -21.35 -10.64 -6.73
N PRO A 482 -20.97 -11.06 -5.51
CA PRO A 482 -20.42 -12.38 -5.16
C PRO A 482 -21.48 -13.42 -4.77
N CYS A 483 -22.78 -13.11 -4.94
CA CYS A 483 -23.88 -13.89 -4.41
C CYS A 483 -24.20 -15.13 -5.24
N THR A 484 -24.31 -14.99 -6.56
CA THR A 484 -24.50 -16.09 -7.51
C THR A 484 -23.84 -15.75 -8.84
N PHE A 485 -22.93 -16.60 -9.35
CA PHE A 485 -22.32 -16.40 -10.66
C PHE A 485 -21.81 -17.69 -11.27
N LEU A 486 -21.78 -17.73 -12.61
CA LEU A 486 -21.17 -18.82 -13.35
C LEU A 486 -19.66 -18.58 -13.52
N THR A 487 -18.85 -19.56 -13.13
CA THR A 487 -17.41 -19.56 -13.43
C THR A 487 -17.17 -19.82 -14.92
N SER A 488 -15.97 -19.54 -15.41
CA SER A 488 -15.58 -19.87 -16.79
C SER A 488 -15.68 -21.38 -17.11
N GLY A 489 -15.60 -22.24 -16.07
CA GLY A 489 -15.81 -23.68 -16.18
C GLY A 489 -17.28 -24.10 -16.22
N GLY A 490 -18.22 -23.16 -16.13
CA GLY A 490 -19.66 -23.43 -16.15
C GLY A 490 -20.26 -23.83 -14.79
N ALA A 491 -19.47 -23.85 -13.71
CA ALA A 491 -19.96 -24.12 -12.37
C ALA A 491 -20.67 -22.89 -11.79
N LEU A 492 -21.81 -23.09 -11.12
CA LEU A 492 -22.51 -22.06 -10.38
C LEU A 492 -21.94 -21.98 -8.97
N VAL A 493 -21.43 -20.81 -8.57
CA VAL A 493 -20.80 -20.57 -7.27
C VAL A 493 -21.27 -19.24 -6.66
N GLY A 494 -21.06 -19.05 -5.36
CA GLY A 494 -21.37 -17.80 -4.66
C GLY A 494 -22.04 -18.01 -3.31
N PHE A 495 -22.16 -16.92 -2.53
CA PHE A 495 -22.73 -16.94 -1.18
C PHE A 495 -24.11 -17.64 -1.11
N ASP A 496 -25.03 -17.31 -2.03
CA ASP A 496 -26.38 -17.85 -2.01
C ASP A 496 -26.47 -19.27 -2.58
N VAL A 497 -25.46 -19.69 -3.34
CA VAL A 497 -25.32 -21.08 -3.80
C VAL A 497 -24.99 -21.97 -2.60
N GLU A 498 -24.07 -21.54 -1.74
CA GLU A 498 -23.75 -22.23 -0.48
C GLU A 498 -24.96 -22.30 0.46
N MET A 499 -25.68 -21.18 0.61
CA MET A 499 -26.91 -21.15 1.40
C MET A 499 -27.99 -22.08 0.83
N ALA A 500 -28.12 -22.19 -0.49
CA ALA A 500 -29.06 -23.13 -1.12
C ALA A 500 -28.67 -24.59 -0.82
N HIS A 501 -27.39 -24.94 -0.88
CA HIS A 501 -26.89 -26.27 -0.52
C HIS A 501 -27.19 -26.61 0.94
N LEU A 502 -26.95 -25.67 1.87
CA LEU A 502 -27.27 -25.82 3.29
C LEU A 502 -28.76 -26.05 3.52
N LEU A 503 -29.62 -25.27 2.86
CA LEU A 503 -31.06 -25.40 2.99
C LEU A 503 -31.56 -26.76 2.49
N ALA A 504 -31.05 -27.21 1.34
CA ALA A 504 -31.43 -28.50 0.77
C ALA A 504 -30.90 -29.69 1.56
N GLU A 505 -29.70 -29.57 2.14
CA GLU A 505 -29.15 -30.55 3.09
C GLU A 505 -30.05 -30.70 4.32
N ASP A 506 -30.41 -29.59 4.97
CA ASP A 506 -31.29 -29.60 6.15
C ASP A 506 -32.70 -30.12 5.85
N LEU A 507 -33.20 -29.91 4.62
CA LEU A 507 -34.47 -30.45 4.14
C LEU A 507 -34.39 -31.91 3.66
N GLY A 508 -33.18 -32.44 3.45
CA GLY A 508 -32.94 -33.76 2.86
C GLY A 508 -33.53 -33.90 1.45
N VAL A 509 -33.30 -32.89 0.60
CA VAL A 509 -33.78 -32.79 -0.80
C VAL A 509 -32.63 -32.50 -1.77
N SER A 510 -32.86 -32.71 -3.06
CA SER A 510 -31.93 -32.33 -4.13
C SER A 510 -32.16 -30.89 -4.61
N LEU A 511 -31.19 -30.32 -5.32
CA LEU A 511 -31.26 -28.95 -5.83
C LEU A 511 -31.40 -28.86 -7.34
N GLN A 512 -32.22 -27.92 -7.78
CA GLN A 512 -32.24 -27.47 -9.17
C GLN A 512 -32.19 -25.95 -9.26
N PHE A 513 -31.17 -25.43 -9.93
CA PHE A 513 -30.99 -23.99 -10.14
C PHE A 513 -31.57 -23.57 -11.49
N ILE A 514 -32.40 -22.53 -11.48
CA ILE A 514 -33.03 -21.97 -12.68
C ILE A 514 -32.76 -20.45 -12.76
N PRO A 515 -32.27 -19.92 -13.89
CA PRO A 515 -31.95 -18.51 -14.00
C PRO A 515 -33.24 -17.68 -14.10
N PHE A 516 -33.27 -16.51 -13.47
CA PHE A 516 -34.37 -15.55 -13.59
C PHE A 516 -33.90 -14.13 -13.91
N GLU A 517 -34.80 -13.35 -14.52
CA GLU A 517 -34.72 -11.89 -14.57
C GLU A 517 -35.79 -11.28 -13.67
N PHE A 518 -35.56 -10.07 -13.12
CA PHE A 518 -36.51 -9.44 -12.20
C PHE A 518 -37.91 -9.25 -12.82
N GLU A 519 -37.98 -9.07 -14.14
CA GLU A 519 -39.23 -8.92 -14.88
C GLU A 519 -40.09 -10.20 -14.86
N SER A 520 -39.46 -11.38 -14.85
CA SER A 520 -40.15 -12.69 -14.86
C SER A 520 -40.28 -13.33 -13.48
N LEU A 521 -39.54 -12.84 -12.47
CA LEU A 521 -39.40 -13.46 -11.15
C LEU A 521 -40.75 -13.76 -10.47
N GLY A 522 -41.66 -12.78 -10.43
CA GLY A 522 -42.98 -12.95 -9.81
C GLY A 522 -43.78 -14.07 -10.48
N THR A 523 -43.84 -14.06 -11.81
CA THR A 523 -44.54 -15.09 -12.60
C THR A 523 -43.92 -16.47 -12.41
N MET A 524 -42.59 -16.58 -12.33
CA MET A 524 -41.90 -17.86 -12.12
C MET A 524 -42.19 -18.44 -10.72
N LEU A 525 -42.25 -17.59 -9.69
CA LEU A 525 -42.62 -18.01 -8.33
C LEU A 525 -44.10 -18.40 -8.24
N ASP A 526 -44.99 -17.59 -8.79
CA ASP A 526 -46.44 -17.83 -8.74
C ASP A 526 -46.85 -19.09 -9.52
N SER A 527 -46.17 -19.37 -10.64
CA SER A 527 -46.36 -20.61 -11.41
C SER A 527 -45.73 -21.86 -10.81
N GLY A 528 -44.88 -21.71 -9.79
CA GLY A 528 -44.09 -22.82 -9.25
C GLY A 528 -42.99 -23.31 -10.18
N GLN A 529 -42.60 -22.52 -11.19
CA GLN A 529 -41.38 -22.80 -11.97
C GLN A 529 -40.13 -22.74 -11.09
N ILE A 530 -40.14 -21.90 -10.06
CA ILE A 530 -39.16 -21.89 -8.98
C ILE A 530 -39.89 -21.80 -7.64
N ASP A 531 -39.29 -22.39 -6.61
CA ASP A 531 -39.87 -22.40 -5.26
C ASP A 531 -39.45 -21.17 -4.46
N ILE A 532 -38.19 -20.80 -4.58
CA ILE A 532 -37.53 -19.71 -3.85
C ILE A 532 -36.49 -19.03 -4.76
N ALA A 533 -36.26 -17.73 -4.61
CA ALA A 533 -35.19 -17.02 -5.30
C ALA A 533 -34.10 -16.55 -4.33
N MET A 534 -32.85 -16.94 -4.62
CA MET A 534 -31.68 -16.75 -3.76
C MET A 534 -30.55 -16.10 -4.58
N SER A 535 -30.35 -14.78 -4.42
CA SER A 535 -29.38 -13.98 -5.18
C SER A 535 -29.18 -12.55 -4.61
N CYS A 536 -29.01 -12.41 -3.29
CA CYS A 536 -28.85 -11.14 -2.57
C CYS A 536 -29.94 -10.13 -2.94
N ILE A 537 -31.18 -10.60 -2.97
CA ILE A 537 -32.30 -9.80 -3.44
C ILE A 537 -32.61 -8.75 -2.38
N ALA A 538 -32.28 -7.50 -2.69
CA ALA A 538 -32.70 -6.36 -1.89
C ALA A 538 -34.24 -6.34 -1.73
N ALA A 539 -34.72 -6.39 -0.50
CA ALA A 539 -36.14 -6.35 -0.15
C ALA A 539 -36.63 -4.89 -0.22
N LEU A 540 -37.02 -4.46 -1.42
CA LEU A 540 -37.43 -3.10 -1.72
C LEU A 540 -38.96 -2.97 -1.81
N PRO A 541 -39.56 -1.82 -1.45
CA PRO A 541 -41.02 -1.60 -1.50
C PRO A 541 -41.69 -1.88 -2.85
N ASP A 542 -41.02 -1.61 -3.98
CA ASP A 542 -41.54 -1.92 -5.32
C ASP A 542 -41.61 -3.43 -5.58
N ARG A 543 -40.74 -4.22 -4.95
CA ARG A 543 -40.73 -5.69 -5.04
C ARG A 543 -41.77 -6.36 -4.16
N TYR A 544 -42.06 -5.80 -2.98
CA TYR A 544 -43.16 -6.28 -2.12
C TYR A 544 -44.54 -6.23 -2.78
N ALA A 545 -44.70 -5.44 -3.85
CA ALA A 545 -45.95 -5.40 -4.60
C ALA A 545 -46.27 -6.73 -5.30
N TYR A 546 -45.26 -7.54 -5.63
CA TYR A 546 -45.42 -8.80 -6.37
C TYR A 546 -44.66 -9.99 -5.77
N LEU A 547 -44.01 -9.84 -4.62
CA LEU A 547 -43.27 -10.91 -3.93
C LEU A 547 -43.56 -10.89 -2.42
N THR A 548 -43.40 -12.05 -1.79
CA THR A 548 -43.24 -12.16 -0.32
C THR A 548 -41.77 -12.42 -0.02
N PHE A 549 -41.24 -11.85 1.07
CA PHE A 549 -39.84 -12.00 1.46
C PHE A 549 -39.71 -12.70 2.81
N SER A 550 -38.66 -13.51 2.97
CA SER A 550 -38.21 -14.02 4.26
C SER A 550 -37.64 -12.90 5.15
N ARG A 551 -37.31 -13.25 6.40
CA ARG A 551 -36.41 -12.42 7.21
C ARG A 551 -35.07 -12.19 6.49
N SER A 552 -34.48 -11.02 6.73
CA SER A 552 -33.21 -10.62 6.11
C SER A 552 -32.08 -11.53 6.60
N TYR A 553 -31.26 -12.04 5.68
CA TYR A 553 -30.05 -12.79 6.04
C TYR A 553 -28.80 -11.91 6.00
N LEU A 554 -28.83 -10.79 5.25
CA LEU A 554 -27.71 -9.87 5.10
C LEU A 554 -28.17 -8.41 4.97
N ASP A 555 -27.39 -7.47 5.50
CA ASP A 555 -27.59 -6.05 5.24
C ASP A 555 -26.58 -5.55 4.20
N LEU A 556 -27.07 -5.27 2.98
CA LEU A 556 -26.27 -4.73 1.89
C LEU A 556 -26.01 -3.24 2.10
N SER A 557 -24.76 -2.81 1.93
CA SER A 557 -24.40 -1.39 2.11
C SER A 557 -24.52 -0.65 0.79
N LEU A 558 -25.40 0.35 0.67
CA LEU A 558 -25.51 1.13 -0.57
C LEU A 558 -24.23 1.92 -0.85
N ALA A 559 -23.70 1.83 -2.07
CA ALA A 559 -22.46 2.44 -2.50
C ALA A 559 -22.52 2.93 -3.95
N LEU A 560 -21.54 3.76 -4.32
CA LEU A 560 -21.34 4.22 -5.68
C LEU A 560 -20.15 3.50 -6.28
N VAL A 561 -20.31 2.98 -7.49
CA VAL A 561 -19.21 2.49 -8.32
C VAL A 561 -18.89 3.54 -9.36
N VAL A 562 -17.63 3.97 -9.36
CA VAL A 562 -17.13 5.07 -10.22
C VAL A 562 -15.77 4.70 -10.79
N PRO A 563 -15.31 5.35 -11.86
CA PRO A 563 -13.91 5.25 -12.28
C PRO A 563 -12.98 5.65 -11.13
N ASP A 564 -11.95 4.85 -10.84
CA ASP A 564 -11.09 5.04 -9.66
C ASP A 564 -10.41 6.42 -9.64
N HIS A 565 -9.92 6.87 -10.79
CA HIS A 565 -9.32 8.21 -10.95
C HIS A 565 -10.26 9.40 -10.70
N GLU A 566 -11.57 9.17 -10.60
CA GLU A 566 -12.56 10.20 -10.28
C GLU A 566 -13.09 10.07 -8.85
N ARG A 567 -12.56 9.14 -8.06
CA ARG A 567 -13.04 8.82 -6.71
C ARG A 567 -13.27 10.06 -5.86
N ALA A 568 -12.26 10.93 -5.76
CA ALA A 568 -12.30 12.16 -4.97
C ALA A 568 -13.46 13.10 -5.38
N LYS A 569 -13.88 13.07 -6.65
CA LYS A 569 -15.01 13.87 -7.15
C LYS A 569 -16.36 13.35 -6.65
N TYR A 570 -16.44 12.09 -6.24
CA TYR A 570 -17.69 11.42 -5.88
C TYR A 570 -17.74 10.97 -4.41
N GLU A 571 -16.71 11.29 -3.63
CA GLU A 571 -16.59 10.89 -2.21
C GLU A 571 -17.63 11.53 -1.29
N ASN A 572 -18.13 12.69 -1.67
CA ASN A 572 -19.13 13.41 -0.90
C ASN A 572 -20.25 13.94 -1.80
N ILE A 573 -21.38 14.26 -1.17
CA ILE A 573 -22.57 14.74 -1.89
C ILE A 573 -22.33 16.07 -2.62
N GLN A 574 -21.37 16.88 -2.17
CA GLN A 574 -21.05 18.14 -2.83
C GLN A 574 -20.37 17.88 -4.18
N GLY A 575 -19.40 16.96 -4.22
CA GLY A 575 -18.75 16.57 -5.47
C GLY A 575 -19.72 15.97 -6.50
N LEU A 576 -20.74 15.23 -6.05
CA LEU A 576 -21.84 14.79 -6.92
C LEU A 576 -22.67 15.97 -7.49
N LYS A 577 -22.91 17.02 -6.69
CA LYS A 577 -23.65 18.22 -7.13
C LYS A 577 -22.84 19.08 -8.09
N ASP A 578 -21.54 19.15 -7.90
CA ASP A 578 -20.63 19.97 -8.71
C ASP A 578 -20.39 19.38 -10.11
N LYS A 579 -20.76 18.10 -10.35
CA LYS A 579 -20.63 17.44 -11.65
C LYS A 579 -21.76 17.84 -12.59
N GLU A 580 -21.44 18.69 -13.56
CA GLU A 580 -22.35 18.99 -14.67
C GLU A 580 -22.69 17.74 -15.48
N GLY A 581 -23.99 17.58 -15.79
CA GLY A 581 -24.51 16.49 -16.61
C GLY A 581 -24.44 15.09 -15.97
N LEU A 582 -24.36 15.02 -14.62
CA LEU A 582 -24.25 13.75 -13.89
C LEU A 582 -25.35 12.76 -14.29
N THR A 583 -24.94 11.56 -14.70
CA THR A 583 -25.84 10.43 -15.00
C THR A 583 -25.57 9.26 -14.07
N ILE A 584 -26.59 8.87 -13.29
CA ILE A 584 -26.53 7.76 -12.33
C ILE A 584 -27.30 6.55 -12.89
N ALA A 585 -26.61 5.43 -13.04
CA ALA A 585 -27.18 4.14 -13.40
C ALA A 585 -27.74 3.42 -12.17
N LEU A 586 -28.94 2.88 -12.31
CA LEU A 586 -29.62 1.98 -11.37
C LEU A 586 -29.80 0.62 -12.02
N VAL A 587 -29.83 -0.46 -11.24
CA VAL A 587 -29.99 -1.82 -11.77
C VAL A 587 -31.35 -2.39 -11.35
N GLY A 588 -32.22 -2.65 -12.33
CA GLY A 588 -33.46 -3.42 -12.15
C GLY A 588 -34.48 -2.90 -11.13
N SER A 589 -34.36 -1.67 -10.61
CA SER A 589 -35.35 -1.06 -9.70
C SER A 589 -35.37 0.46 -9.83
N HIS A 590 -36.57 1.03 -9.72
CA HIS A 590 -36.80 2.48 -9.70
C HIS A 590 -36.79 3.08 -8.29
N TYR A 591 -36.66 2.27 -7.23
CA TYR A 591 -36.87 2.69 -5.84
C TYR A 591 -36.06 3.94 -5.44
N PHE A 592 -34.79 4.00 -5.83
CA PHE A 592 -33.92 5.12 -5.48
C PHE A 592 -34.13 6.38 -6.34
N LYS A 593 -34.84 6.29 -7.48
CA LYS A 593 -35.00 7.38 -8.44
C LYS A 593 -35.54 8.66 -7.80
N ASN A 594 -36.65 8.59 -7.06
CA ASN A 594 -37.27 9.75 -6.42
C ASN A 594 -36.40 10.35 -5.31
N ARG A 595 -35.57 9.53 -4.64
CA ARG A 595 -34.64 10.03 -3.62
C ARG A 595 -33.46 10.75 -4.28
N ILE A 596 -32.93 10.19 -5.37
CA ILE A 596 -31.87 10.79 -6.17
C ILE A 596 -32.33 12.13 -6.74
N SER A 597 -33.50 12.20 -7.39
CA SER A 597 -34.02 13.46 -7.96
C SER A 597 -34.28 14.55 -6.92
N ARG A 598 -34.52 14.21 -5.64
CA ARG A 598 -34.63 15.19 -4.55
C ARG A 598 -33.28 15.68 -4.04
N LEU A 599 -32.27 14.82 -4.01
CA LEU A 599 -30.93 15.13 -3.50
C LEU A 599 -30.04 15.79 -4.57
N LEU A 600 -30.24 15.40 -5.83
CA LEU A 600 -29.49 15.79 -7.01
C LEU A 600 -30.49 16.12 -8.14
N PRO A 601 -31.13 17.31 -8.12
CA PRO A 601 -32.17 17.67 -9.08
C PRO A 601 -31.70 17.71 -10.53
N ASP A 602 -30.43 18.07 -10.74
CA ASP A 602 -29.81 18.20 -12.07
C ASP A 602 -29.26 16.87 -12.61
N ALA A 603 -29.30 15.80 -11.81
CA ALA A 603 -28.79 14.49 -12.21
C ALA A 603 -29.81 13.70 -13.04
N ARG A 604 -29.34 13.06 -14.12
CA ARG A 604 -30.11 12.11 -14.91
C ARG A 604 -30.01 10.72 -14.28
N THR A 605 -31.07 9.93 -14.40
CA THR A 605 -31.07 8.52 -13.97
C THR A 605 -31.38 7.61 -15.15
N ILE A 606 -30.60 6.55 -15.30
CA ILE A 606 -30.85 5.49 -16.28
C ILE A 606 -31.00 4.16 -15.56
N ILE A 607 -31.69 3.20 -16.18
CA ILE A 607 -31.86 1.85 -15.64
C ILE A 607 -31.20 0.87 -16.57
N LEU A 608 -30.29 0.09 -16.01
CA LEU A 608 -29.59 -0.99 -16.67
C LEU A 608 -30.28 -2.32 -16.32
N LYS A 609 -30.21 -3.27 -17.26
CA LYS A 609 -30.72 -4.62 -17.02
C LYS A 609 -29.80 -5.41 -16.10
N SER A 610 -28.49 -5.23 -16.24
CA SER A 610 -27.47 -5.80 -15.36
C SER A 610 -26.41 -4.76 -15.01
N ALA A 611 -25.72 -4.98 -13.89
CA ALA A 611 -24.57 -4.17 -13.51
C ALA A 611 -23.43 -4.26 -14.55
N GLU A 612 -23.27 -5.40 -15.22
CA GLU A 612 -22.23 -5.63 -16.23
C GLU A 612 -22.32 -4.65 -17.43
N GLU A 613 -23.52 -4.20 -17.79
CA GLU A 613 -23.73 -3.20 -18.86
C GLU A 613 -22.96 -1.90 -18.60
N PHE A 614 -22.79 -1.50 -17.33
CA PHE A 614 -22.04 -0.29 -16.95
C PHE A 614 -20.54 -0.40 -17.26
N PHE A 615 -19.98 -1.60 -17.18
CA PHE A 615 -18.55 -1.85 -17.39
C PHE A 615 -18.19 -2.15 -18.85
N SER A 616 -19.20 -2.41 -19.69
CA SER A 616 -19.04 -2.63 -21.13
C SER A 616 -18.61 -1.36 -21.88
N SER A 617 -18.05 -1.51 -23.09
CA SER A 617 -17.52 -0.41 -23.91
C SER A 617 -18.53 0.68 -24.26
N LYS A 618 -19.83 0.47 -24.02
CA LYS A 618 -20.89 1.43 -24.29
C LYS A 618 -21.25 2.34 -23.11
N ARG A 619 -20.97 1.99 -21.84
CA ARG A 619 -21.36 2.68 -20.57
C ARG A 619 -22.81 3.23 -20.46
N HIS A 620 -23.59 3.13 -21.52
CA HIS A 620 -24.84 3.86 -21.77
C HIS A 620 -24.82 5.35 -21.35
N GLY A 621 -23.63 5.97 -21.34
CA GLY A 621 -23.43 7.36 -20.92
C GLY A 621 -23.53 7.62 -19.41
N ALA A 622 -23.50 6.59 -18.54
CA ALA A 622 -23.51 6.78 -17.09
C ALA A 622 -22.12 7.10 -16.53
N ASP A 623 -22.08 8.04 -15.59
CA ASP A 623 -20.87 8.41 -14.84
C ASP A 623 -20.71 7.54 -13.57
N VAL A 624 -21.83 7.22 -12.93
CA VAL A 624 -21.88 6.53 -11.62
C VAL A 624 -22.86 5.37 -11.69
N LEU A 625 -22.49 4.23 -11.11
CA LEU A 625 -23.38 3.10 -10.91
C LEU A 625 -23.73 2.96 -9.43
N LEU A 626 -25.03 2.90 -9.11
CA LEU A 626 -25.49 2.68 -7.75
C LEU A 626 -25.71 1.18 -7.51
N LEU A 627 -24.95 0.60 -6.58
CA LEU A 627 -25.01 -0.82 -6.21
C LEU A 627 -24.82 -1.02 -4.70
N SER A 628 -24.93 -2.25 -4.23
CA SER A 628 -24.37 -2.61 -2.93
C SER A 628 -22.83 -2.51 -2.97
N ALA A 629 -22.23 -2.28 -1.83
CA ALA A 629 -20.78 -2.14 -1.71
C ALA A 629 -20.08 -3.50 -1.86
N GLU A 630 -20.82 -4.56 -1.60
CA GLU A 630 -20.43 -5.96 -1.75
C GLU A 630 -20.40 -6.34 -3.25
N GLU A 631 -21.50 -6.12 -3.98
CA GLU A 631 -21.59 -6.36 -5.43
C GLU A 631 -20.63 -5.41 -6.19
N GLY A 632 -20.61 -4.14 -5.81
CA GLY A 632 -19.71 -3.15 -6.39
C GLY A 632 -18.23 -3.50 -6.20
N ALA A 633 -17.85 -4.10 -5.07
CA ALA A 633 -16.46 -4.50 -4.81
C ALA A 633 -16.07 -5.68 -5.69
N ALA A 634 -16.97 -6.64 -5.89
CA ALA A 634 -16.74 -7.77 -6.77
C ALA A 634 -16.64 -7.33 -8.25
N TYR A 635 -17.46 -6.36 -8.66
CA TYR A 635 -17.32 -5.76 -9.99
C TYR A 635 -16.04 -4.92 -10.14
N ALA A 636 -15.65 -4.15 -9.12
CA ALA A 636 -14.38 -3.42 -9.12
C ALA A 636 -13.18 -4.39 -9.20
N TYR A 637 -13.27 -5.58 -8.58
CA TYR A 637 -12.29 -6.65 -8.73
C TYR A 637 -12.20 -7.14 -10.19
N ARG A 638 -13.34 -7.36 -10.86
CA ARG A 638 -13.37 -7.75 -12.29
C ARG A 638 -12.93 -6.62 -13.22
N TYR A 639 -13.21 -5.37 -12.85
CA TYR A 639 -12.95 -4.16 -13.64
C TYR A 639 -12.08 -3.16 -12.85
N PRO A 640 -10.74 -3.38 -12.74
CA PRO A 640 -9.85 -2.65 -11.83
C PRO A 640 -9.67 -1.15 -12.13
N LYS A 641 -10.28 -0.64 -13.20
CA LYS A 641 -10.37 0.81 -13.48
C LYS A 641 -11.45 1.52 -12.65
N TYR A 642 -12.23 0.75 -11.87
CA TYR A 642 -13.35 1.23 -11.09
C TYR A 642 -13.13 0.94 -9.61
N THR A 643 -13.78 1.73 -8.77
CA THR A 643 -13.69 1.65 -7.32
C THR A 643 -15.06 1.81 -6.68
N VAL A 644 -15.16 1.46 -5.40
CA VAL A 644 -16.38 1.57 -4.62
C VAL A 644 -16.25 2.68 -3.59
N ILE A 645 -17.17 3.63 -3.63
CA ILE A 645 -17.31 4.69 -2.65
C ILE A 645 -18.46 4.34 -1.71
N ARG A 646 -18.11 4.10 -0.44
CA ARG A 646 -19.07 3.84 0.64
C ARG A 646 -19.34 5.12 1.42
N ASN A 647 -20.58 5.34 1.81
CA ASN A 647 -20.91 6.42 2.74
C ASN A 647 -20.51 6.02 4.17
N ARG A 648 -19.42 6.61 4.68
CA ARG A 648 -18.82 6.29 5.99
C ARG A 648 -19.64 6.77 7.20
N LYS A 649 -20.52 7.76 7.04
CA LYS A 649 -21.33 8.33 8.14
C LYS A 649 -22.81 7.99 7.92
N GLY A 650 -23.23 6.80 8.37
CA GLY A 650 -24.63 6.38 8.31
C GLY A 650 -25.09 6.00 6.90
N GLY A 651 -24.28 5.22 6.18
CA GLY A 651 -24.66 4.67 4.88
C GLY A 651 -25.99 3.90 4.93
N VAL A 652 -26.74 3.93 3.83
CA VAL A 652 -28.04 3.24 3.73
C VAL A 652 -27.77 1.74 3.67
N LYS A 653 -28.25 1.02 4.68
CA LYS A 653 -28.30 -0.44 4.66
C LYS A 653 -29.61 -0.90 4.04
N ILE A 654 -29.55 -1.93 3.21
CA ILE A 654 -30.69 -2.50 2.51
C ILE A 654 -30.75 -3.98 2.89
N PRO A 655 -31.85 -4.47 3.49
CA PRO A 655 -31.98 -5.88 3.81
C PRO A 655 -32.01 -6.72 2.52
N ALA A 656 -31.20 -7.77 2.47
CA ALA A 656 -31.29 -8.84 1.49
C ALA A 656 -32.05 -10.02 2.10
N SER A 657 -33.10 -10.43 1.40
CA SER A 657 -34.00 -11.51 1.81
C SER A 657 -34.24 -12.47 0.66
N TYR A 658 -34.64 -13.70 0.97
CA TYR A 658 -35.08 -14.64 -0.05
C TYR A 658 -36.53 -14.36 -0.44
N ALA A 659 -36.78 -14.36 -1.74
CA ALA A 659 -38.12 -14.09 -2.28
C ALA A 659 -38.85 -15.40 -2.54
N VAL A 660 -40.12 -15.43 -2.15
CA VAL A 660 -41.07 -16.52 -2.38
C VAL A 660 -42.32 -15.98 -3.08
N ALA A 661 -43.19 -16.87 -3.54
CA ALA A 661 -44.43 -16.50 -4.21
C ALA A 661 -45.29 -15.55 -3.36
N LYS A 662 -46.02 -14.66 -4.03
CA LYS A 662 -46.78 -13.63 -3.32
C LYS A 662 -47.87 -14.30 -2.46
N GLY A 663 -47.88 -13.98 -1.18
CA GLY A 663 -48.81 -14.53 -0.21
C GLY A 663 -48.39 -15.87 0.43
N ASP A 664 -47.25 -16.45 0.03
CA ASP A 664 -46.70 -17.67 0.63
C ASP A 664 -45.98 -17.36 1.96
N LEU A 665 -46.79 -17.07 2.98
CA LEU A 665 -46.29 -16.71 4.33
C LEU A 665 -45.67 -17.89 5.04
N GLU A 666 -46.14 -19.11 4.77
CA GLU A 666 -45.61 -20.32 5.39
C GLU A 666 -44.16 -20.56 4.95
N MET A 667 -43.88 -20.51 3.65
CA MET A 667 -42.53 -20.64 3.14
C MET A 667 -41.64 -19.48 3.63
N ALA A 668 -42.16 -18.25 3.65
CA ALA A 668 -41.40 -17.08 4.13
C ALA A 668 -41.00 -17.19 5.61
N GLU A 669 -41.90 -17.66 6.47
CA GLU A 669 -41.62 -17.87 7.90
C GLU A 669 -40.72 -19.08 8.13
N PHE A 670 -40.92 -20.19 7.40
CA PHE A 670 -40.03 -21.35 7.46
C PHE A 670 -38.59 -20.95 7.15
N ILE A 671 -38.37 -20.28 6.01
CA ILE A 671 -37.06 -19.80 5.59
C ILE A 671 -36.52 -18.74 6.57
N GLY A 672 -37.37 -17.86 7.08
CA GLY A 672 -36.99 -16.87 8.09
C GLY A 672 -36.46 -17.51 9.38
N ASN A 673 -37.13 -18.55 9.88
CA ASN A 673 -36.68 -19.30 11.05
C ASN A 673 -35.37 -20.05 10.77
N TRP A 674 -35.25 -20.66 9.58
CA TRP A 674 -34.03 -21.33 9.16
C TRP A 674 -32.83 -20.38 9.04
N ILE A 675 -33.02 -19.18 8.50
CA ILE A 675 -31.98 -18.13 8.44
C ILE A 675 -31.49 -17.76 9.84
N ASP A 676 -32.40 -17.61 10.82
CA ASP A 676 -32.02 -17.26 12.18
C ASP A 676 -31.18 -18.36 12.84
N LEU A 677 -31.48 -19.64 12.54
CA LEU A 677 -30.64 -20.76 12.99
C LEU A 677 -29.22 -20.65 12.41
N LYS A 678 -29.08 -20.43 11.09
CA LYS A 678 -27.76 -20.33 10.44
C LYS A 678 -26.96 -19.09 10.87
N LYS A 679 -27.64 -18.00 11.23
CA LYS A 679 -27.01 -16.85 11.86
C LYS A 679 -26.48 -17.18 13.25
N ASN A 680 -27.27 -17.86 14.08
CA ASN A 680 -26.87 -18.24 15.43
C ASN A 680 -25.74 -19.29 15.44
N GLU A 681 -25.64 -20.11 14.40
CA GLU A 681 -24.52 -21.04 14.18
C GLU A 681 -23.23 -20.34 13.72
N GLY A 682 -23.29 -19.07 13.31
CA GLY A 682 -22.15 -18.31 12.77
C GLY A 682 -21.82 -18.64 11.30
N VAL A 683 -22.63 -19.46 10.63
CA VAL A 683 -22.40 -19.88 9.23
C VAL A 683 -22.51 -18.70 8.27
N VAL A 684 -23.49 -17.82 8.48
CA VAL A 684 -23.69 -16.61 7.66
C VAL A 684 -22.47 -15.70 7.72
N ASP A 685 -21.86 -15.53 8.89
CA ASP A 685 -20.67 -14.68 9.07
C ASP A 685 -19.44 -15.30 8.38
N GLN A 686 -19.26 -16.62 8.49
CA GLN A 686 -18.17 -17.33 7.81
C GLN A 686 -18.27 -17.21 6.29
N LEU A 687 -19.46 -17.44 5.73
CA LEU A 687 -19.71 -17.28 4.30
C LEU A 687 -19.55 -15.82 3.86
N TYR A 688 -19.94 -14.86 4.71
CA TYR A 688 -19.79 -13.44 4.42
C TYR A 688 -18.30 -13.06 4.36
N ASP A 689 -17.49 -13.52 5.31
CA ASP A 689 -16.05 -13.27 5.31
C ASP A 689 -15.38 -13.84 4.05
N TYR A 690 -15.73 -15.07 3.66
CA TYR A 690 -15.19 -15.70 2.46
C TYR A 690 -15.62 -14.97 1.18
N TRP A 691 -16.93 -14.87 0.94
CA TRP A 691 -17.47 -14.38 -0.35
C TRP A 691 -17.50 -12.86 -0.49
N MET A 692 -17.67 -12.11 0.60
CA MET A 692 -17.91 -10.66 0.57
C MET A 692 -16.69 -9.84 0.97
N LEU A 693 -15.82 -10.38 1.83
CA LEU A 693 -14.59 -9.72 2.26
C LEU A 693 -13.31 -10.32 1.64
N GLY A 694 -13.45 -11.32 0.77
CA GLY A 694 -12.33 -11.98 0.10
C GLY A 694 -11.50 -12.83 1.07
N GLY A 695 -12.17 -13.45 2.05
CA GLY A 695 -11.60 -14.12 3.20
C GLY A 695 -10.77 -15.35 2.86
N VAL A 696 -9.52 -15.10 2.47
CA VAL A 696 -8.39 -16.01 2.72
C VAL A 696 -7.43 -15.40 3.78
N ASP A 697 -7.40 -14.07 3.92
CA ASP A 697 -6.29 -13.37 4.62
C ASP A 697 -6.68 -12.60 5.91
N LYS A 698 -7.76 -12.96 6.63
CA LYS A 698 -8.20 -12.20 7.83
C LYS A 698 -8.46 -12.96 9.13
N LEU A 699 -8.16 -14.25 9.19
CA LEU A 699 -7.72 -14.79 10.47
C LEU A 699 -6.36 -14.16 10.74
N LYS A 700 -6.11 -13.59 11.94
CA LYS A 700 -4.74 -13.24 12.34
C LYS A 700 -3.94 -14.53 12.32
N THR A 701 -3.35 -14.86 11.18
CA THR A 701 -2.47 -16.01 11.07
C THR A 701 -1.28 -15.65 11.94
N PRO A 702 -1.01 -16.42 12.99
CA PRO A 702 0.10 -16.12 13.85
C PRO A 702 1.39 -16.25 13.02
N ARG A 703 2.45 -15.51 13.40
CA ARG A 703 3.67 -15.44 12.58
C ARG A 703 4.19 -16.82 12.18
N TRP A 704 4.64 -16.93 10.94
CA TRP A 704 5.30 -18.14 10.46
C TRP A 704 6.53 -18.44 11.33
N SER A 705 6.67 -19.68 11.75
CA SER A 705 7.79 -20.13 12.57
C SER A 705 8.13 -21.60 12.38
N VAL A 706 9.40 -21.95 12.56
CA VAL A 706 9.83 -23.37 12.54
C VAL A 706 9.10 -24.17 13.62
N VAL A 707 8.92 -23.61 14.81
CA VAL A 707 8.30 -24.32 15.94
C VAL A 707 6.82 -24.65 15.68
N ARG A 708 6.04 -23.75 15.06
CA ARG A 708 4.62 -24.00 14.70
C ARG A 708 4.48 -24.71 13.36
N ASP A 709 5.04 -24.15 12.29
CA ASP A 709 4.72 -24.53 10.91
C ASP A 709 5.55 -25.72 10.38
N VAL A 710 6.69 -26.02 11.02
CA VAL A 710 7.57 -27.13 10.61
C VAL A 710 7.58 -28.26 11.64
N LEU A 711 7.69 -27.91 12.93
CA LEU A 711 7.83 -28.88 14.02
C LEU A 711 6.51 -29.19 14.74
N HIS A 712 5.48 -28.34 14.58
CA HIS A 712 4.17 -28.49 15.23
C HIS A 712 4.23 -28.65 16.75
N TRP A 713 5.14 -27.91 17.42
CA TRP A 713 5.32 -27.95 18.89
C TRP A 713 4.37 -27.01 19.65
N VAL A 714 3.75 -26.06 18.95
CA VAL A 714 2.75 -25.12 19.49
C VAL A 714 1.70 -24.88 18.43
N ASP A 715 0.46 -24.67 18.89
CA ASP A 715 -0.72 -24.42 18.06
C ASP A 715 -0.77 -22.98 17.51
#